data_AF-A0A7R9GB22-F1
#
_entry.id   AF-A0A7R9GB22-F1
#
_cell.length_a   1.000
_cell.length_b   1.000
_cell.length_c   1.000
_cell.angle_alpha   90.00
_cell.angle_beta   90.00
_cell.angle_gamma   90.00
#
_symmetry.space_group_name_H-M   'P 1'
#
loop_
_entity.id
_entity.type
_entity.pdbx_description
1 polymer ?
#
loop_
_entity_poly.entity_id
_entity_poly.type
_entity_poly.pdbx_seq_one_letter_code
_entity_poly.pdbx_strand_id
1 'polypeptide(L)'
;MADVMNSFRLVINKLDVSLVEKLVGNMDRLSSPMGAKSFEEIDLGHTKEETREKPEPTDTMMEVDQDSFDESDPEKKDATIEDIMSEVHRALEDLTSTQEYLKTLNILDEFMRVGKCQSGHCTAIPLCRECVNETYSSQQKKDVCRFRNFRVISRGNFTGFLSPFTDVIEKDLEVWLPVKSEFTRETSVETAKYILSQCGDTFCSVVKKELEVFDCYKRVKGSDATVFKRMTESMRELCDCCATAVFNYHFACSECGFAVCLNCWMEALTDARTLPKPWVPCGDLGPHEPGGLLIVQNIPARILEDMNLVMHLIRRVWGIDANCGCDLQQRFASHKDVGYLRNEEPQAANQEILRSLGIYHAAKVLSQPPEASKQSRKHRTWVLENERHLDPGCTLLCGGDMVSLPCEMEDKAKKMRLFQEEWQRGQPVMVTGVLKFMKEDMWTPHSFNKEFGTQHVDLINSITGDVWNNQFMNVFWDGFMDYRKRPVDSANKPMQLKLKDWPPGEDFKSALPAWYDDVMAAFPLGDYTNRVGKLNMAHYLPNLFLPPDLGPKMYVAYGSALLPTISSTNLHLDVSDAANVMVYVGACSDEDSDLLRANDAAIRAVCDPTILHDIQKAGRRPGALWHIYEARDAEKIRDMLRKDMASRNVKDAMTCDPIHDQSTYMDHEMRRRLREEYGVKGYAFVQCLGDAVFIPAGAPHQVRNLMNCVKVAEDFVSPETLFQCLDLMRDFRRLTGDHSSHEDKIQVKNMLYHAVKCSIYAYWKSLS
;
A
#
# COMPACT_ATOMS: atom_id res chain seq x y z
N MET A 1 1.26 -36.45 33.59
CA MET A 1 2.72 -36.57 33.35
C MET A 1 3.16 -38.02 33.10
N ALA A 2 2.78 -39.00 33.93
CA ALA A 2 3.13 -40.41 33.70
C ALA A 2 2.56 -41.02 32.40
N ASP A 3 1.33 -40.66 32.01
CA ASP A 3 0.72 -41.14 30.75
C ASP A 3 1.28 -40.46 29.49
N VAL A 4 1.82 -39.24 29.64
CA VAL A 4 2.53 -38.51 28.58
C VAL A 4 3.91 -39.14 28.33
N MET A 5 4.60 -39.55 29.40
CA MET A 5 5.89 -40.25 29.31
C MET A 5 5.76 -41.67 28.73
N ASN A 6 4.65 -42.36 28.99
CA ASN A 6 4.37 -43.67 28.38
C ASN A 6 4.04 -43.57 26.89
N SER A 7 3.36 -42.49 26.46
CA SER A 7 3.08 -42.22 25.05
C SER A 7 4.36 -41.86 24.28
N PHE A 8 5.28 -41.10 24.89
CA PHE A 8 6.62 -40.82 24.33
C PHE A 8 7.48 -42.09 24.19
N ARG A 9 7.44 -43.00 25.18
CA ARG A 9 8.17 -44.29 25.11
C ARG A 9 7.67 -45.22 23.99
N LEU A 10 6.37 -45.18 23.69
CA LEU A 10 5.78 -45.96 22.60
C LEU A 10 6.18 -45.44 21.20
N VAL A 11 6.46 -44.14 21.08
CA VAL A 11 6.96 -43.50 19.84
C VAL A 11 8.45 -43.78 19.65
N ILE A 12 9.25 -43.73 20.71
CA ILE A 12 10.69 -44.04 20.67
C ILE A 12 10.95 -45.51 20.28
N ASN A 13 10.10 -46.45 20.72
CA ASN A 13 10.23 -47.88 20.39
C ASN A 13 9.90 -48.23 18.92
N LYS A 14 9.49 -47.27 18.08
CA LYS A 14 9.25 -47.46 16.64
C LYS A 14 10.30 -46.81 15.73
N LEU A 15 11.28 -46.10 16.31
CA LEU A 15 12.40 -45.56 15.55
C LEU A 15 13.52 -46.60 15.49
N ASP A 16 14.00 -46.85 14.28
CA ASP A 16 15.03 -47.84 13.92
C ASP A 16 16.23 -47.76 14.88
N VAL A 17 16.41 -48.84 15.65
CA VAL A 17 17.39 -48.96 16.75
C VAL A 17 18.83 -48.79 16.25
N SER A 18 19.09 -48.97 14.95
CA SER A 18 20.42 -48.79 14.36
C SER A 18 20.90 -47.32 14.29
N LEU A 19 19.97 -46.35 14.30
CA LEU A 19 20.29 -44.92 14.22
C LEU A 19 20.60 -44.32 15.61
N VAL A 20 19.94 -44.85 16.66
CA VAL A 20 20.15 -44.42 18.05
C VAL A 20 21.49 -44.92 18.60
N GLU A 21 21.92 -46.13 18.25
CA GLU A 21 23.24 -46.65 18.65
C GLU A 21 24.41 -45.83 18.09
N LYS A 22 24.26 -45.22 16.91
CA LYS A 22 25.26 -44.29 16.34
C LYS A 22 25.30 -42.92 17.03
N LEU A 23 24.17 -42.47 17.58
CA LEU A 23 24.07 -41.17 18.26
C LEU A 23 24.47 -41.26 19.74
N VAL A 24 24.25 -42.40 20.39
CA VAL A 24 24.65 -42.63 21.80
C VAL A 24 26.15 -42.93 21.92
N GLY A 25 26.78 -43.54 20.90
CA GLY A 25 28.23 -43.82 20.89
C GLY A 25 29.16 -42.61 20.92
N ASN A 26 28.64 -41.39 20.75
CA ASN A 26 29.43 -40.15 20.84
C ASN A 26 29.25 -39.37 22.16
N MET A 27 28.40 -39.85 23.08
CA MET A 27 28.20 -39.20 24.39
C MET A 27 29.03 -39.82 25.55
N ASP A 28 29.78 -40.90 25.31
CA ASP A 28 30.65 -41.53 26.32
C ASP A 28 32.10 -40.99 26.37
N ARG A 29 32.40 -39.87 25.70
CA ARG A 29 33.72 -39.21 25.80
C ARG A 29 33.80 -38.04 26.77
N LEU A 30 32.73 -37.77 27.53
CA LEU A 30 32.71 -36.70 28.53
C LEU A 30 32.10 -37.15 29.88
N SER A 31 32.71 -38.15 30.51
CA SER A 31 32.81 -38.27 31.97
C SER A 31 33.87 -39.34 32.28
N SER A 32 34.95 -39.07 33.00
CA SER A 32 35.07 -39.05 34.48
C SER A 32 36.59 -39.00 34.85
N PRO A 33 37.03 -38.92 36.13
CA PRO A 33 36.68 -38.03 37.25
C PRO A 33 37.95 -37.48 37.99
N MET A 34 37.75 -36.84 39.16
CA MET A 34 38.68 -36.41 40.24
C MET A 34 38.92 -34.89 40.31
N GLY A 35 38.80 -34.19 41.44
CA GLY A 35 38.56 -34.57 42.83
C GLY A 35 38.41 -33.31 43.71
N ALA A 36 37.82 -33.48 44.89
CA ALA A 36 37.50 -32.45 45.87
C ALA A 36 38.72 -31.83 46.58
N LYS A 37 38.57 -30.56 47.03
CA LYS A 37 39.07 -29.92 48.27
C LYS A 37 38.78 -28.39 48.17
N SER A 38 37.84 -27.81 48.93
CA SER A 38 37.86 -27.41 50.34
C SER A 38 38.52 -26.04 50.61
N PHE A 39 37.73 -25.17 51.25
CA PHE A 39 38.08 -24.12 52.23
C PHE A 39 38.50 -22.70 51.79
N GLU A 40 37.79 -21.77 52.44
CA GLU A 40 38.21 -20.52 53.11
C GLU A 40 37.93 -19.14 52.48
N GLU A 41 37.29 -18.36 53.36
CA GLU A 41 37.00 -16.92 53.37
C GLU A 41 38.26 -16.07 53.16
N ILE A 42 38.10 -14.84 52.67
CA ILE A 42 38.45 -13.61 53.42
C ILE A 42 37.97 -12.39 52.63
N ASP A 43 37.42 -11.49 53.42
CA ASP A 43 36.81 -10.19 53.18
C ASP A 43 37.85 -9.06 52.94
N LEU A 44 37.32 -7.86 52.67
CA LEU A 44 37.87 -6.51 52.86
C LEU A 44 38.47 -5.80 51.63
N GLY A 45 37.60 -5.03 50.97
CA GLY A 45 37.44 -3.63 51.37
C GLY A 45 38.27 -2.55 50.64
N HIS A 46 37.51 -1.56 50.12
CA HIS A 46 37.76 -0.10 50.21
C HIS A 46 38.92 0.48 49.37
N THR A 47 38.89 1.68 48.78
CA THR A 47 37.90 2.72 48.44
C THR A 47 38.69 3.82 47.70
N LYS A 48 38.01 4.56 46.80
CA LYS A 48 38.14 6.03 46.55
C LYS A 48 39.36 6.54 45.75
N GLU A 49 39.11 7.15 44.58
CA GLU A 49 39.05 8.62 44.31
C GLU A 49 40.49 9.21 44.21
N GLU A 50 40.91 10.07 43.29
CA GLU A 50 40.23 11.00 42.38
C GLU A 50 41.28 11.63 41.42
N THR A 51 40.80 12.21 40.31
CA THR A 51 41.27 13.45 39.62
C THR A 51 42.47 13.47 38.64
N ARG A 52 42.10 13.67 37.35
CA ARG A 52 42.25 14.91 36.52
C ARG A 52 43.50 15.15 35.63
N GLU A 53 43.20 15.23 34.32
CA GLU A 53 43.77 16.03 33.20
C GLU A 53 45.10 15.64 32.48
N LYS A 54 44.92 14.97 31.31
CA LYS A 54 45.41 15.22 29.90
C LYS A 54 46.50 16.30 29.62
N PRO A 55 47.08 16.36 28.38
CA PRO A 55 47.65 15.33 27.47
C PRO A 55 48.97 15.81 26.77
N GLU A 56 49.62 14.98 25.94
CA GLU A 56 50.14 15.28 24.56
C GLU A 56 51.22 14.26 24.07
N PRO A 57 51.42 14.14 22.74
CA PRO A 57 51.77 12.87 22.07
C PRO A 57 53.11 12.89 21.32
N THR A 58 53.46 11.74 20.71
CA THR A 58 53.99 11.55 19.33
C THR A 58 55.09 10.49 19.20
N ASP A 59 54.77 9.59 18.26
CA ASP A 59 55.52 8.59 17.49
C ASP A 59 57.04 8.68 17.38
N THR A 60 57.66 7.50 17.43
CA THR A 60 58.77 7.14 16.53
C THR A 60 58.78 5.62 16.33
N MET A 61 58.52 5.17 15.09
CA MET A 61 58.71 3.78 14.67
C MET A 61 60.10 3.61 14.04
N MET A 62 60.82 2.56 14.46
CA MET A 62 62.00 2.01 13.81
C MET A 62 61.68 0.60 13.27
N GLU A 63 61.97 0.41 11.97
CA GLU A 63 62.67 -0.71 11.31
C GLU A 63 63.14 -1.89 12.21
N VAL A 64 63.14 -3.18 11.87
CA VAL A 64 63.34 -3.98 10.63
C VAL A 64 63.30 -5.48 11.13
N ASP A 65 62.84 -6.53 10.43
CA ASP A 65 63.59 -7.31 9.42
C ASP A 65 62.80 -8.54 8.93
N GLN A 66 63.22 -9.02 7.76
CA GLN A 66 62.70 -10.15 6.95
C GLN A 66 63.14 -11.53 7.48
N ASP A 67 62.30 -12.58 7.32
CA ASP A 67 62.49 -13.61 6.29
C ASP A 67 61.68 -14.91 6.50
N SER A 68 61.10 -15.36 5.37
CA SER A 68 60.84 -16.73 4.90
C SER A 68 59.96 -17.71 5.72
N PHE A 69 58.80 -18.05 5.14
CA PHE A 69 58.24 -19.41 5.16
C PHE A 69 57.64 -19.72 3.79
N ASP A 70 58.10 -20.81 3.17
CA ASP A 70 57.64 -21.32 1.88
C ASP A 70 57.03 -22.72 2.05
N GLU A 71 55.94 -22.95 1.31
CA GLU A 71 55.34 -24.20 0.78
C GLU A 71 55.08 -25.42 1.72
N SER A 72 54.03 -26.24 1.61
CA SER A 72 52.92 -26.46 0.66
C SER A 72 52.00 -27.58 1.21
N ASP A 73 50.69 -27.55 0.93
CA ASP A 73 49.80 -28.74 0.78
C ASP A 73 48.49 -28.30 0.07
N PRO A 74 47.82 -29.13 -0.77
CA PRO A 74 47.17 -28.70 -2.00
C PRO A 74 45.63 -28.74 -1.95
N GLU A 75 45.03 -28.05 -2.92
CA GLU A 75 43.68 -28.24 -3.45
C GLU A 75 42.50 -28.20 -2.46
N LYS A 76 42.13 -26.98 -2.03
CA LYS A 76 40.70 -26.65 -1.89
C LYS A 76 40.18 -26.29 -3.27
N LYS A 77 39.55 -27.25 -3.97
CA LYS A 77 38.72 -26.91 -5.13
C LYS A 77 37.52 -26.12 -4.61
N ASP A 78 37.46 -24.85 -4.98
CA ASP A 78 36.26 -24.04 -4.84
C ASP A 78 35.11 -24.77 -5.53
N ALA A 79 34.04 -25.07 -4.80
CA ALA A 79 32.86 -25.71 -5.36
C ALA A 79 32.30 -24.83 -6.49
N THR A 80 32.10 -25.41 -7.67
CA THR A 80 31.57 -24.66 -8.81
C THR A 80 30.08 -24.34 -8.58
N ILE A 81 29.58 -23.32 -9.28
CA ILE A 81 28.17 -22.90 -9.17
C ILE A 81 27.22 -24.08 -9.48
N GLU A 82 27.58 -24.96 -10.42
CA GLU A 82 26.80 -26.15 -10.78
C GLU A 82 26.75 -27.23 -9.68
N ASP A 83 27.85 -27.42 -8.94
CA ASP A 83 27.88 -28.36 -7.80
C ASP A 83 26.97 -27.88 -6.66
N ILE A 84 26.95 -26.56 -6.42
CA ILE A 84 26.12 -25.93 -5.40
C ILE A 84 24.64 -25.99 -5.79
N MET A 85 24.31 -25.83 -7.08
CA MET A 85 22.94 -25.93 -7.58
C MET A 85 22.38 -27.36 -7.49
N SER A 86 23.22 -28.39 -7.70
CA SER A 86 22.82 -29.79 -7.55
C SER A 86 22.54 -30.19 -6.10
N GLU A 87 23.27 -29.64 -5.13
CA GLU A 87 23.03 -29.86 -3.69
C GLU A 87 21.72 -29.19 -3.22
N VAL A 88 21.42 -28.00 -3.76
CA VAL A 88 20.17 -27.27 -3.51
C VAL A 88 18.97 -28.01 -4.08
N HIS A 89 19.06 -28.55 -5.30
CA HIS A 89 17.99 -29.33 -5.92
C HIS A 89 17.61 -30.57 -5.08
N ARG A 90 18.61 -31.24 -4.49
CA ARG A 90 18.43 -32.42 -3.63
C ARG A 90 17.76 -32.07 -2.30
N ALA A 91 18.11 -30.95 -1.70
CA ALA A 91 17.47 -30.45 -0.48
C ALA A 91 16.04 -29.92 -0.73
N LEU A 92 15.73 -29.53 -1.96
CA LEU A 92 14.39 -29.10 -2.38
C LEU A 92 13.46 -30.28 -2.71
N GLU A 93 13.97 -31.43 -3.18
CA GLU A 93 13.17 -32.65 -3.36
C GLU A 93 12.65 -33.20 -2.02
N ASP A 94 13.44 -33.07 -0.94
CA ASP A 94 13.04 -33.43 0.43
C ASP A 94 11.91 -32.52 1.00
N LEU A 95 11.63 -31.36 0.42
CA LEU A 95 10.45 -30.54 0.77
C LEU A 95 9.11 -31.18 0.35
N THR A 96 9.13 -32.22 -0.47
CA THR A 96 7.91 -32.99 -0.77
C THR A 96 7.55 -33.99 0.33
N SER A 97 8.48 -34.33 1.24
CA SER A 97 8.22 -35.22 2.37
C SER A 97 7.73 -34.50 3.63
N THR A 98 7.66 -33.16 3.61
CA THR A 98 7.16 -32.33 4.72
C THR A 98 5.67 -32.56 5.01
N GLN A 99 4.92 -33.15 4.07
CA GLN A 99 3.52 -33.57 4.27
C GLN A 99 3.33 -34.59 5.40
N GLU A 100 4.37 -35.35 5.76
CA GLU A 100 4.26 -36.40 6.77
C GLU A 100 4.50 -35.87 8.19
N TYR A 101 5.28 -34.79 8.33
CA TYR A 101 5.52 -34.09 9.59
C TYR A 101 4.30 -33.26 10.05
N LEU A 102 3.59 -32.64 9.09
CA LEU A 102 2.39 -31.82 9.32
C LEU A 102 1.21 -32.59 9.96
N LYS A 103 1.15 -33.92 9.80
CA LYS A 103 0.16 -34.77 10.47
C LYS A 103 0.34 -34.82 11.99
N THR A 104 1.53 -34.53 12.51
CA THR A 104 1.86 -34.68 13.94
C THR A 104 1.48 -33.43 14.75
N LEU A 105 1.37 -32.26 14.11
CA LEU A 105 0.97 -30.98 14.74
C LEU A 105 -0.54 -30.86 14.98
N ASN A 106 -1.34 -31.80 14.44
CA ASN A 106 -2.79 -31.84 14.57
C ASN A 106 -3.31 -32.23 15.98
N ILE A 107 -2.44 -32.27 17.00
CA ILE A 107 -2.74 -32.76 18.35
C ILE A 107 -3.01 -31.61 19.36
N LEU A 108 -2.63 -30.36 19.05
CA LEU A 108 -2.88 -29.20 19.93
C LEU A 108 -4.26 -28.54 19.75
N ASP A 109 -4.95 -28.84 18.63
CA ASP A 109 -6.22 -28.21 18.25
C ASP A 109 -7.40 -28.63 19.15
N GLU A 110 -7.30 -29.75 19.87
CA GLU A 110 -8.36 -30.22 20.78
C GLU A 110 -8.36 -29.52 22.17
N PHE A 111 -7.28 -28.82 22.57
CA PHE A 111 -7.14 -28.30 23.95
C PHE A 111 -7.09 -26.77 24.11
N MET A 112 -6.74 -26.00 23.07
CA MET A 112 -6.76 -24.53 23.11
C MET A 112 -7.75 -23.97 22.11
N ARG A 113 -8.84 -23.36 22.60
CA ARG A 113 -9.81 -22.68 21.73
C ARG A 113 -9.47 -21.20 21.66
N VAL A 114 -9.11 -20.72 20.48
CA VAL A 114 -9.08 -19.28 20.19
C VAL A 114 -10.53 -18.81 20.03
N GLY A 115 -10.98 -17.90 20.89
CA GLY A 115 -12.42 -17.65 21.08
C GLY A 115 -12.83 -16.17 21.04
N LYS A 116 -14.10 -15.93 20.72
CA LYS A 116 -14.75 -14.62 20.84
C LYS A 116 -15.21 -14.41 22.28
N CYS A 117 -15.47 -13.16 22.69
CA CYS A 117 -16.03 -12.84 24.00
C CYS A 117 -17.27 -13.65 24.37
N GLN A 118 -18.14 -13.92 23.40
CA GLN A 118 -19.41 -14.62 23.59
C GLN A 118 -19.36 -16.13 23.28
N SER A 119 -18.18 -16.76 23.17
CA SER A 119 -18.13 -18.22 23.04
C SER A 119 -18.80 -18.83 24.27
N GLY A 120 -19.97 -19.48 24.09
CA GLY A 120 -21.00 -19.78 25.09
C GLY A 120 -20.63 -20.70 26.27
N HIS A 121 -19.38 -20.68 26.71
CA HIS A 121 -18.81 -21.46 27.82
C HIS A 121 -18.10 -20.59 28.87
N CYS A 122 -18.14 -19.25 28.74
CA CYS A 122 -17.47 -18.31 29.64
C CYS A 122 -18.34 -17.11 29.98
N THR A 123 -18.92 -17.04 31.18
CA THR A 123 -19.59 -15.82 31.70
C THR A 123 -18.64 -14.90 32.46
N ALA A 124 -17.39 -15.32 32.71
CA ALA A 124 -16.41 -14.63 33.54
C ALA A 124 -15.37 -13.79 32.76
N ILE A 125 -15.45 -13.75 31.42
CA ILE A 125 -14.49 -13.01 30.59
C ILE A 125 -15.09 -11.64 30.24
N PRO A 126 -14.37 -10.52 30.48
CA PRO A 126 -14.83 -9.20 30.08
C PRO A 126 -15.16 -9.14 28.59
N LEU A 127 -16.37 -8.65 28.28
CA LEU A 127 -16.82 -8.42 26.91
C LEU A 127 -16.05 -7.25 26.29
N CYS A 128 -15.67 -7.36 25.03
CA CYS A 128 -15.17 -6.21 24.28
C CYS A 128 -16.28 -5.20 24.02
N ARG A 129 -15.89 -3.95 23.73
CA ARG A 129 -16.81 -2.85 23.39
C ARG A 129 -17.89 -3.23 22.38
N GLU A 130 -17.54 -3.92 21.29
CA GLU A 130 -18.52 -4.27 20.24
C GLU A 130 -19.50 -5.34 20.72
N CYS A 131 -19.02 -6.33 21.50
CA CYS A 131 -19.89 -7.34 22.08
C CYS A 131 -20.82 -6.77 23.17
N VAL A 132 -20.42 -5.69 23.86
CA VAL A 132 -21.29 -4.96 24.79
C VAL A 132 -22.37 -4.20 24.04
N ASN A 133 -22.03 -3.54 22.92
CA ASN A 133 -23.00 -2.79 22.11
C ASN A 133 -24.01 -3.72 21.40
N GLU A 134 -23.56 -4.88 20.92
CA GLU A 134 -24.42 -5.88 20.26
C GLU A 134 -25.49 -6.46 21.19
N THR A 135 -25.23 -6.56 22.50
CA THR A 135 -26.25 -7.02 23.48
C THR A 135 -27.49 -6.13 23.55
N TYR A 136 -27.44 -4.91 23.02
CA TYR A 136 -28.55 -3.95 23.02
C TYR A 136 -29.25 -3.78 21.66
N SER A 137 -28.75 -4.39 20.57
CA SER A 137 -29.31 -4.23 19.21
C SER A 137 -29.95 -5.52 18.70
N SER A 138 -31.20 -5.45 18.22
CA SER A 138 -32.00 -6.59 17.75
C SER A 138 -31.85 -6.91 16.26
N GLN A 139 -30.92 -6.28 15.54
CA GLN A 139 -30.71 -6.51 14.10
C GLN A 139 -29.43 -7.34 13.83
N GLN A 140 -29.55 -8.27 12.87
CA GLN A 140 -28.56 -9.26 12.37
C GLN A 140 -27.13 -9.19 12.95
N LYS A 141 -26.74 -10.24 13.67
CA LYS A 141 -25.40 -10.48 14.24
C LYS A 141 -24.30 -10.40 13.16
N LYS A 142 -23.64 -9.25 13.03
CA LYS A 142 -22.31 -9.19 12.42
C LYS A 142 -21.31 -9.72 13.44
N ASP A 143 -20.26 -10.36 12.97
CA ASP A 143 -19.31 -11.08 13.80
C ASP A 143 -18.12 -10.19 14.22
N VAL A 144 -18.36 -9.16 15.02
CA VAL A 144 -17.45 -7.98 15.20
C VAL A 144 -16.61 -8.04 16.49
N CYS A 145 -16.45 -9.22 17.09
CA CYS A 145 -15.71 -9.35 18.36
C CYS A 145 -14.22 -8.96 18.20
N ARG A 146 -13.77 -7.94 18.96
CA ARG A 146 -12.37 -7.42 18.92
C ARG A 146 -11.31 -8.40 19.43
N PHE A 147 -11.69 -9.36 20.27
CA PHE A 147 -10.79 -10.39 20.82
C PHE A 147 -10.80 -11.70 20.04
N ARG A 148 -11.54 -11.77 18.93
CA ARG A 148 -11.49 -12.92 18.02
C ARG A 148 -10.05 -13.09 17.52
N ASN A 149 -9.59 -14.34 17.45
CA ASN A 149 -8.27 -14.67 16.90
C ASN A 149 -7.10 -14.01 17.64
N PHE A 150 -7.31 -13.64 18.91
CA PHE A 150 -6.41 -12.79 19.69
C PHE A 150 -6.27 -13.25 21.17
N ARG A 151 -7.36 -13.71 21.80
CA ARG A 151 -7.34 -14.30 23.16
C ARG A 151 -7.31 -15.83 23.15
N VAL A 152 -6.52 -16.41 24.06
CA VAL A 152 -6.51 -17.85 24.35
C VAL A 152 -7.46 -18.14 25.51
N ILE A 153 -8.38 -19.07 25.29
CA ILE A 153 -9.34 -19.52 26.30
C ILE A 153 -9.11 -21.01 26.56
N SER A 154 -8.82 -21.34 27.81
CA SER A 154 -8.69 -22.73 28.28
C SER A 154 -9.67 -22.99 29.41
N ARG A 155 -10.43 -24.09 29.29
CA ARG A 155 -11.40 -24.57 30.31
C ARG A 155 -12.36 -23.49 30.83
N GLY A 156 -12.76 -22.57 29.97
CA GLY A 156 -13.71 -21.52 30.36
C GLY A 156 -13.07 -20.25 30.95
N ASN A 157 -11.74 -20.15 31.01
CA ASN A 157 -11.03 -18.99 31.55
C ASN A 157 -10.08 -18.38 30.53
N PHE A 158 -9.86 -17.08 30.65
CA PHE A 158 -8.82 -16.37 29.92
C PHE A 158 -7.44 -16.79 30.45
N THR A 159 -6.59 -17.32 29.56
CA THR A 159 -5.23 -17.79 29.93
C THR A 159 -4.11 -16.91 29.41
N GLY A 160 -4.42 -15.94 28.53
CA GLY A 160 -3.44 -15.05 27.93
C GLY A 160 -3.77 -14.73 26.49
N PHE A 161 -2.83 -14.09 25.81
CA PHE A 161 -2.92 -13.78 24.40
C PHE A 161 -1.96 -14.65 23.59
N LEU A 162 -2.21 -14.76 22.28
CA LEU A 162 -1.33 -15.53 21.41
C LEU A 162 0.07 -14.91 21.38
N SER A 163 1.08 -15.76 21.43
CA SER A 163 2.47 -15.41 21.20
C SER A 163 2.82 -15.51 19.71
N PRO A 164 3.49 -14.50 19.14
CA PRO A 164 3.90 -14.48 17.74
C PRO A 164 5.07 -15.41 17.43
N PHE A 165 5.62 -16.09 18.43
CA PHE A 165 6.74 -17.01 18.29
C PHE A 165 6.35 -18.46 18.60
N THR A 166 5.36 -18.69 19.46
CA THR A 166 5.01 -20.05 19.92
C THR A 166 3.64 -20.52 19.46
N ASP A 167 2.71 -19.62 19.16
CA ASP A 167 1.30 -19.98 18.92
C ASP A 167 0.89 -19.82 17.43
N VAL A 168 1.89 -19.77 16.54
CA VAL A 168 1.75 -19.59 15.09
C VAL A 168 1.52 -20.94 14.42
N ILE A 169 0.53 -21.01 13.53
CA ILE A 169 0.24 -22.21 12.73
C ILE A 169 0.70 -22.06 11.27
N GLU A 170 0.79 -23.16 10.53
CA GLU A 170 1.22 -23.16 9.11
C GLU A 170 0.45 -22.16 8.25
N LYS A 171 -0.89 -22.15 8.35
CA LYS A 171 -1.74 -21.21 7.62
C LYS A 171 -1.42 -19.74 7.93
N ASP A 172 -0.96 -19.44 9.15
CA ASP A 172 -0.54 -18.07 9.51
C ASP A 172 0.74 -17.68 8.74
N LEU A 173 1.65 -18.63 8.53
CA LEU A 173 2.93 -18.40 7.85
C LEU A 173 2.77 -18.28 6.33
N GLU A 174 1.93 -19.11 5.71
CA GLU A 174 1.72 -19.12 4.24
C GLU A 174 1.25 -17.77 3.67
N VAL A 175 0.54 -16.98 4.48
CA VAL A 175 0.08 -15.63 4.11
C VAL A 175 1.27 -14.69 3.89
N TRP A 176 2.28 -14.80 4.75
CA TRP A 176 3.37 -13.84 4.84
C TRP A 176 4.66 -14.31 4.16
N LEU A 177 4.89 -15.62 4.06
CA LEU A 177 6.12 -16.16 3.47
C LEU A 177 6.09 -16.21 1.94
N PRO A 178 7.24 -16.03 1.25
CA PRO A 178 7.33 -16.08 -0.20
C PRO A 178 7.40 -17.54 -0.71
N VAL A 179 6.42 -18.36 -0.33
CA VAL A 179 6.33 -19.77 -0.75
C VAL A 179 5.23 -19.96 -1.78
N LYS A 180 5.26 -21.09 -2.48
CA LYS A 180 4.16 -21.49 -3.36
C LYS A 180 2.92 -21.76 -2.50
N SER A 181 1.97 -20.84 -2.51
CA SER A 181 0.70 -20.94 -1.78
C SER A 181 -0.41 -20.22 -2.56
N GLU A 182 -1.66 -20.39 -2.15
CA GLU A 182 -2.79 -19.64 -2.74
C GLU A 182 -2.70 -18.11 -2.50
N PHE A 183 -1.87 -17.70 -1.53
CA PHE A 183 -1.65 -16.30 -1.16
C PHE A 183 -0.44 -15.65 -1.85
N THR A 184 0.27 -16.37 -2.73
CA THR A 184 1.42 -15.85 -3.47
C THR A 184 1.10 -15.82 -4.96
N ARG A 185 1.12 -14.62 -5.55
CA ARG A 185 0.89 -14.44 -6.99
C ARG A 185 2.16 -14.76 -7.75
N GLU A 186 2.04 -15.46 -8.87
CA GLU A 186 3.17 -15.64 -9.77
C GLU A 186 3.56 -14.31 -10.42
N THR A 187 4.85 -14.05 -10.54
CA THR A 187 5.39 -12.82 -11.12
C THR A 187 6.63 -13.15 -11.94
N SER A 188 6.79 -12.50 -13.09
CA SER A 188 8.00 -12.65 -13.91
C SER A 188 9.20 -11.97 -13.25
N VAL A 189 10.41 -12.44 -13.55
CA VAL A 189 11.65 -11.86 -13.01
C VAL A 189 11.79 -10.39 -13.41
N GLU A 190 11.39 -10.02 -14.62
CA GLU A 190 11.44 -8.63 -15.12
C GLU A 190 10.50 -7.71 -14.34
N THR A 191 9.28 -8.18 -14.06
CA THR A 191 8.29 -7.42 -13.29
C THR A 191 8.76 -7.30 -11.84
N ALA A 192 9.29 -8.37 -11.26
CA ALA A 192 9.84 -8.37 -9.90
C ALA A 192 11.01 -7.39 -9.76
N LYS A 193 11.95 -7.37 -10.73
CA LYS A 193 13.03 -6.38 -10.78
C LYS A 193 12.49 -4.95 -10.83
N TYR A 194 11.47 -4.71 -11.67
CA TYR A 194 10.85 -3.39 -11.78
C TYR A 194 10.20 -2.96 -10.46
N ILE A 195 9.38 -3.81 -9.84
CA ILE A 195 8.74 -3.53 -8.55
C ILE A 195 9.78 -3.26 -7.47
N LEU A 196 10.83 -4.09 -7.34
CA LEU A 196 11.87 -3.86 -6.33
C LEU A 196 12.67 -2.57 -6.61
N SER A 197 12.83 -2.16 -7.87
CA SER A 197 13.50 -0.90 -8.22
C SER A 197 12.71 0.33 -7.79
N GLN A 198 11.37 0.28 -7.83
CA GLN A 198 10.50 1.39 -7.46
C GLN A 198 10.14 1.37 -5.96
N CYS A 199 9.85 0.18 -5.42
CA CYS A 199 9.24 0.05 -4.10
C CYS A 199 10.20 -0.36 -2.99
N GLY A 200 11.41 -0.86 -3.31
CA GLY A 200 12.31 -1.44 -2.31
C GLY A 200 12.72 -0.45 -1.20
N ASP A 201 12.97 0.81 -1.54
CA ASP A 201 13.33 1.84 -0.56
C ASP A 201 12.13 2.23 0.31
N THR A 202 10.95 2.31 -0.30
CA THR A 202 9.68 2.54 0.41
C THR A 202 9.37 1.41 1.39
N PHE A 203 9.56 0.15 1.00
CA PHE A 203 9.38 -1.00 1.89
C PHE A 203 10.33 -0.93 3.09
N CYS A 204 11.61 -0.62 2.85
CA CYS A 204 12.59 -0.43 3.91
C CYS A 204 12.19 0.70 4.87
N SER A 205 11.70 1.82 4.35
CA SER A 205 11.20 2.94 5.16
C SER A 205 10.02 2.52 6.06
N VAL A 206 9.06 1.77 5.51
CA VAL A 206 7.93 1.23 6.28
C VAL A 206 8.43 0.32 7.41
N VAL A 207 9.33 -0.61 7.12
CA VAL A 207 9.89 -1.55 8.10
C VAL A 207 10.65 -0.80 9.21
N LYS A 208 11.51 0.16 8.85
CA LYS A 208 12.23 1.00 9.82
C LYS A 208 11.27 1.69 10.78
N LYS A 209 10.20 2.31 10.26
CA LYS A 209 9.23 3.02 11.09
C LYS A 209 8.49 2.08 12.06
N GLU A 210 8.16 0.87 11.62
CA GLU A 210 7.56 -0.16 12.49
C GLU A 210 8.52 -0.53 13.64
N LEU A 211 9.81 -0.71 13.35
CA LEU A 211 10.84 -1.05 14.34
C LEU A 211 11.19 0.11 15.29
N GLU A 212 11.26 1.35 14.79
CA GLU A 212 11.53 2.54 15.61
C GLU A 212 10.46 2.74 16.69
N VAL A 213 9.19 2.49 16.33
CA VAL A 213 8.08 2.57 17.29
C VAL A 213 8.12 1.39 18.27
N PHE A 214 8.49 0.19 17.83
CA PHE A 214 8.72 -0.95 18.72
C PHE A 214 9.84 -0.65 19.74
N ASP A 215 10.95 -0.06 19.32
CA ASP A 215 12.04 0.35 20.21
C ASP A 215 11.60 1.46 21.18
N CYS A 216 10.75 2.38 20.74
CA CYS A 216 10.14 3.37 21.61
C CYS A 216 9.24 2.71 22.68
N TYR A 217 8.41 1.75 22.30
CA TYR A 217 7.59 0.98 23.23
C TYR A 217 8.42 0.26 24.28
N LYS A 218 9.51 -0.42 23.88
CA LYS A 218 10.43 -1.08 24.83
C LYS A 218 10.96 -0.13 25.89
N ARG A 219 11.32 1.10 25.50
CA ARG A 219 11.77 2.14 26.43
C ARG A 219 10.66 2.61 27.39
N VAL A 220 9.43 2.76 26.89
CA VAL A 220 8.29 3.24 27.68
C VAL A 220 7.77 2.17 28.65
N LYS A 221 7.63 0.93 28.19
CA LYS A 221 7.05 -0.18 28.97
C LYS A 221 8.09 -0.93 29.82
N GLY A 222 9.35 -0.91 29.42
CA GLY A 222 10.41 -1.75 30.02
C GLY A 222 10.25 -3.24 29.69
N SER A 223 9.54 -3.58 28.61
CA SER A 223 9.31 -4.95 28.16
C SER A 223 9.29 -5.02 26.64
N ASP A 224 9.76 -6.14 26.10
CA ASP A 224 9.74 -6.51 24.69
C ASP A 224 8.63 -7.52 24.35
N ALA A 225 7.77 -7.86 25.32
CA ALA A 225 6.69 -8.80 25.14
C ALA A 225 5.70 -8.29 24.08
N THR A 226 5.59 -9.02 22.97
CA THR A 226 4.66 -8.76 21.88
C THR A 226 3.55 -9.79 21.87
N VAL A 227 2.35 -9.36 21.50
CA VAL A 227 1.20 -10.23 21.33
C VAL A 227 0.92 -10.44 19.85
N PHE A 228 0.49 -11.63 19.46
CA PHE A 228 0.06 -11.96 18.11
C PHE A 228 -1.45 -11.81 17.96
N LYS A 229 -1.86 -11.16 16.88
CA LYS A 229 -3.25 -11.19 16.43
C LYS A 229 -3.30 -11.89 15.09
N ARG A 230 -3.93 -13.07 15.07
CA ARG A 230 -4.12 -13.84 13.85
C ARG A 230 -5.08 -13.11 12.93
N MET A 231 -4.70 -13.02 11.66
CA MET A 231 -5.51 -12.37 10.65
C MET A 231 -6.86 -13.08 10.50
N THR A 232 -7.92 -12.29 10.37
CA THR A 232 -9.28 -12.83 10.20
C THR A 232 -9.72 -12.59 8.77
N GLU A 233 -10.22 -13.63 8.12
CA GLU A 233 -10.66 -13.55 6.73
C GLU A 233 -11.74 -12.47 6.56
N SER A 234 -11.63 -11.66 5.50
CA SER A 234 -12.63 -10.63 5.15
C SER A 234 -12.90 -9.59 6.26
N MET A 235 -11.97 -9.38 7.18
CA MET A 235 -12.06 -8.34 8.21
C MET A 235 -10.88 -7.37 8.09
N ARG A 236 -11.17 -6.08 8.19
CA ARG A 236 -10.16 -5.03 8.24
C ARG A 236 -10.02 -4.51 9.66
N GLU A 237 -8.81 -4.61 10.21
CA GLU A 237 -8.48 -4.03 11.49
C GLU A 237 -8.24 -2.53 11.33
N LEU A 238 -9.08 -1.71 11.97
CA LEU A 238 -9.04 -0.26 11.90
C LEU A 238 -8.63 0.33 13.25
N CYS A 239 -7.88 1.43 13.20
CA CYS A 239 -7.58 2.26 14.36
C CYS A 239 -8.86 2.89 14.92
N ASP A 240 -9.13 2.72 16.21
CA ASP A 240 -10.30 3.32 16.87
C ASP A 240 -10.20 4.85 17.00
N CYS A 241 -9.00 5.44 16.78
CA CYS A 241 -8.78 6.89 16.82
C CYS A 241 -8.96 7.52 15.42
N CYS A 242 -8.22 7.06 14.41
CA CYS A 242 -8.20 7.68 13.08
C CYS A 242 -8.84 6.84 11.96
N ALA A 243 -9.48 5.71 12.29
CA ALA A 243 -10.14 4.82 11.34
C ALA A 243 -9.24 4.28 10.20
N THR A 244 -7.91 4.35 10.32
CA THR A 244 -7.01 3.79 9.30
C THR A 244 -6.75 2.31 9.49
N ALA A 245 -6.57 1.60 8.38
CA ALA A 245 -6.12 0.21 8.39
C ALA A 245 -4.79 0.04 9.15
N VAL A 246 -4.75 -0.99 9.98
CA VAL A 246 -3.53 -1.42 10.69
C VAL A 246 -2.74 -2.39 9.79
N PHE A 247 -1.43 -2.19 9.71
CA PHE A 247 -0.51 -3.05 8.96
C PHE A 247 0.03 -4.18 9.83
N ASN A 248 1.08 -3.91 10.63
CA ASN A 248 1.72 -4.89 11.49
C ASN A 248 1.64 -4.52 12.98
N TYR A 249 2.58 -3.70 13.48
CA TYR A 249 2.57 -3.29 14.87
C TYR A 249 1.44 -2.30 15.14
N HIS A 250 0.76 -2.49 16.25
CA HIS A 250 -0.27 -1.61 16.77
C HIS A 250 -0.44 -1.81 18.26
N PHE A 251 -1.29 -1.01 18.90
CA PHE A 251 -1.48 -1.06 20.36
C PHE A 251 -2.91 -1.41 20.69
N ALA A 252 -3.11 -2.33 21.62
CA ALA A 252 -4.44 -2.78 22.04
C ALA A 252 -4.60 -2.81 23.56
N CYS A 253 -5.80 -2.49 24.04
CA CYS A 253 -6.17 -2.62 25.44
C CYS A 253 -6.48 -4.09 25.75
N SER A 254 -5.86 -4.63 26.81
CA SER A 254 -6.06 -6.01 27.26
C SER A 254 -7.50 -6.27 27.72
N GLU A 255 -8.20 -5.23 28.19
CA GLU A 255 -9.52 -5.35 28.83
C GLU A 255 -10.67 -5.22 27.82
N CYS A 256 -10.76 -4.08 27.12
CA CYS A 256 -11.91 -3.75 26.26
C CYS A 256 -11.66 -3.98 24.76
N GLY A 257 -10.40 -4.17 24.34
CA GLY A 257 -10.01 -4.40 22.95
C GLY A 257 -9.92 -3.13 22.11
N PHE A 258 -9.89 -1.94 22.73
CA PHE A 258 -9.55 -0.67 22.08
C PHE A 258 -8.21 -0.78 21.38
N ALA A 259 -8.13 -0.41 20.10
CA ALA A 259 -6.93 -0.57 19.28
C ALA A 259 -6.54 0.71 18.53
N VAL A 260 -5.27 1.08 18.55
CA VAL A 260 -4.74 2.27 17.85
C VAL A 260 -3.50 1.96 17.02
N CYS A 261 -3.35 2.65 15.90
CA CYS A 261 -2.19 2.51 15.02
C CYS A 261 -0.95 3.22 15.59
N LEU A 262 0.23 2.93 14.99
CA LEU A 262 1.52 3.49 15.42
C LEU A 262 1.51 5.02 15.53
N ASN A 263 0.93 5.72 14.54
CA ASN A 263 0.91 7.18 14.54
C ASN A 263 0.11 7.74 15.72
N CYS A 264 -1.10 7.22 15.96
CA CYS A 264 -1.95 7.69 17.06
C CYS A 264 -1.35 7.39 18.43
N TRP A 265 -0.64 6.26 18.59
CA TRP A 265 0.05 5.98 19.84
C TRP A 265 1.25 6.92 20.06
N MET A 266 2.05 7.18 19.02
CA MET A 266 3.16 8.14 19.08
C MET A 266 2.67 9.56 19.39
N GLU A 267 1.61 10.00 18.72
CA GLU A 267 0.99 11.32 18.97
C GLU A 267 0.45 11.42 20.41
N ALA A 268 -0.17 10.37 20.92
CA ALA A 268 -0.65 10.34 22.31
C ALA A 268 0.49 10.39 23.34
N LEU A 269 1.66 9.83 23.03
CA LEU A 269 2.86 9.96 23.86
C LEU A 269 3.45 11.36 23.84
N THR A 270 3.39 12.06 22.70
CA THR A 270 4.00 13.38 22.54
C THR A 270 3.08 14.52 22.97
N ASP A 271 1.85 14.57 22.44
CA ASP A 271 0.82 15.54 22.78
C ASP A 271 -0.55 15.02 22.33
N ALA A 272 -1.35 14.52 23.27
CA ALA A 272 -2.68 13.98 23.00
C ALA A 272 -3.66 14.97 22.33
N ARG A 273 -3.39 16.28 22.35
CA ARG A 273 -4.22 17.29 21.65
C ARG A 273 -4.04 17.26 20.13
N THR A 274 -2.98 16.61 19.64
CA THR A 274 -2.72 16.44 18.21
C THR A 274 -3.47 15.27 17.59
N LEU A 275 -4.13 14.45 18.42
CA LEU A 275 -4.89 13.29 17.97
C LEU A 275 -6.10 13.71 17.11
N PRO A 276 -6.40 12.98 16.02
CA PRO A 276 -7.60 13.24 15.21
C PRO A 276 -8.90 13.15 16.01
N LYS A 277 -8.97 12.19 16.94
CA LYS A 277 -10.10 12.00 17.86
C LYS A 277 -9.58 11.61 19.24
N PRO A 278 -10.18 12.14 20.33
CA PRO A 278 -9.88 11.70 21.68
C PRO A 278 -10.09 10.19 21.84
N TRP A 279 -9.23 9.54 22.62
CA TRP A 279 -9.38 8.13 22.90
C TRP A 279 -10.62 7.87 23.76
N VAL A 280 -11.43 6.91 23.34
CA VAL A 280 -12.63 6.49 24.08
C VAL A 280 -12.18 5.81 25.40
N PRO A 281 -12.82 6.11 26.55
CA PRO A 281 -12.48 5.47 27.81
C PRO A 281 -12.81 3.97 27.83
N CYS A 282 -12.13 3.22 28.69
CA CYS A 282 -12.27 1.78 28.89
C CYS A 282 -13.47 1.43 29.79
N GLY A 283 -14.68 1.90 29.44
CA GLY A 283 -15.86 1.75 30.30
C GLY A 283 -15.60 2.30 31.70
N ASP A 284 -15.80 1.47 32.73
CA ASP A 284 -15.61 1.86 34.14
C ASP A 284 -14.14 1.98 34.58
N LEU A 285 -13.19 1.48 33.77
CA LEU A 285 -11.75 1.50 34.10
C LEU A 285 -11.08 2.86 33.85
N GLY A 286 -11.81 3.83 33.28
CA GLY A 286 -11.30 5.18 33.02
C GLY A 286 -10.58 5.33 31.68
N PRO A 287 -9.77 6.40 31.50
CA PRO A 287 -9.13 6.72 30.22
C PRO A 287 -8.00 5.74 29.87
N HIS A 288 -7.80 5.48 28.57
CA HIS A 288 -6.63 4.74 28.09
C HIS A 288 -5.39 5.63 28.11
N GLU A 289 -4.27 5.09 28.58
CA GLU A 289 -2.95 5.74 28.51
C GLU A 289 -2.00 4.92 27.63
N PRO A 290 -1.08 5.55 26.87
CA PRO A 290 -0.18 4.85 25.97
C PRO A 290 0.64 3.73 26.64
N GLY A 291 1.10 3.95 27.87
CA GLY A 291 1.86 2.97 28.65
C GLY A 291 1.03 1.80 29.17
N GLY A 292 -0.30 1.90 29.16
CA GLY A 292 -1.22 0.84 29.59
C GLY A 292 -1.52 -0.20 28.50
N LEU A 293 -1.26 0.12 27.23
CA LEU A 293 -1.60 -0.75 26.10
C LEU A 293 -0.56 -1.85 25.86
N LEU A 294 -1.02 -2.97 25.31
CA LEU A 294 -0.18 -4.05 24.80
C LEU A 294 0.26 -3.71 23.37
N ILE A 295 1.51 -4.01 23.01
CA ILE A 295 1.93 -4.00 21.62
C ILE A 295 1.54 -5.32 20.96
N VAL A 296 0.88 -5.22 19.81
CA VAL A 296 0.33 -6.33 19.04
C VAL A 296 0.95 -6.33 17.65
N GLN A 297 1.24 -7.52 17.13
CA GLN A 297 1.71 -7.73 15.76
C GLN A 297 0.81 -8.68 14.97
N ASN A 298 0.63 -8.37 13.69
CA ASN A 298 -0.16 -9.17 12.73
C ASN A 298 0.71 -10.11 11.90
N ILE A 299 1.96 -9.73 11.66
CA ILE A 299 2.96 -10.53 10.97
C ILE A 299 3.69 -11.35 12.04
N PRO A 300 3.67 -12.69 11.97
CA PRO A 300 4.26 -13.53 13.01
C PRO A 300 5.80 -13.49 12.98
N ALA A 301 6.38 -13.87 14.11
CA ALA A 301 7.82 -13.94 14.34
C ALA A 301 8.57 -12.67 13.92
N ARG A 302 9.68 -12.81 13.19
CA ARG A 302 10.50 -11.70 12.65
C ARG A 302 10.37 -11.57 11.14
N ILE A 303 9.32 -12.14 10.54
CA ILE A 303 9.18 -12.24 9.09
C ILE A 303 9.26 -10.88 8.41
N LEU A 304 8.71 -9.80 9.00
CA LEU A 304 8.80 -8.46 8.42
C LEU A 304 10.26 -7.97 8.27
N GLU A 305 11.09 -8.24 9.27
CA GLU A 305 12.52 -7.89 9.25
C GLU A 305 13.29 -8.77 8.26
N ASP A 306 13.02 -10.07 8.27
CA ASP A 306 13.66 -11.05 7.40
C ASP A 306 13.35 -10.75 5.92
N MET A 307 12.10 -10.41 5.62
CA MET A 307 11.67 -9.98 4.29
C MET A 307 12.40 -8.74 3.81
N ASN A 308 12.62 -7.77 4.69
CA ASN A 308 13.39 -6.57 4.37
C ASN A 308 14.85 -6.92 4.07
N LEU A 309 15.44 -7.83 4.86
CA LEU A 309 16.80 -8.33 4.64
C LEU A 309 16.94 -9.01 3.28
N VAL A 310 16.08 -9.97 2.99
CA VAL A 310 16.10 -10.75 1.74
C VAL A 310 15.86 -9.85 0.53
N MET A 311 14.95 -8.88 0.62
CA MET A 311 14.72 -7.88 -0.42
C MET A 311 16.01 -7.12 -0.76
N HIS A 312 16.77 -6.64 0.24
CA HIS A 312 18.02 -5.93 0.01
C HIS A 312 19.09 -6.81 -0.63
N LEU A 313 19.15 -8.09 -0.26
CA LEU A 313 20.08 -9.05 -0.85
C LEU A 313 19.77 -9.31 -2.32
N ILE A 314 18.50 -9.50 -2.64
CA ILE A 314 18.05 -9.71 -4.01
C ILE A 314 18.31 -8.46 -4.85
N ARG A 315 18.06 -7.24 -4.31
CA ARG A 315 18.43 -5.99 -4.99
C ARG A 315 19.92 -5.94 -5.30
N ARG A 316 20.78 -6.34 -4.35
CA ARG A 316 22.23 -6.43 -4.57
C ARG A 316 22.59 -7.43 -5.67
N VAL A 317 22.01 -8.64 -5.65
CA VAL A 317 22.25 -9.68 -6.67
C VAL A 317 21.80 -9.21 -8.06
N TRP A 318 20.66 -8.51 -8.14
CA TRP A 318 20.12 -7.98 -9.39
C TRP A 318 20.74 -6.64 -9.82
N GLY A 319 21.68 -6.08 -9.06
CA GLY A 319 22.29 -4.78 -9.35
C GLY A 319 21.33 -3.60 -9.26
N ILE A 320 20.28 -3.70 -8.43
CA ILE A 320 19.32 -2.63 -8.15
C ILE A 320 19.87 -1.79 -7.00
N ASP A 321 20.08 -0.50 -7.26
CA ASP A 321 20.57 0.45 -6.25
C ASP A 321 19.58 0.56 -5.07
N ALA A 322 20.10 0.65 -3.85
CA ALA A 322 19.32 0.87 -2.62
C ALA A 322 19.65 2.24 -2.03
N ASN A 323 18.69 3.17 -2.08
CA ASN A 323 18.87 4.55 -1.63
C ASN A 323 18.22 4.82 -0.25
N CYS A 324 17.77 3.76 0.44
CA CYS A 324 17.15 3.78 1.77
C CYS A 324 17.98 4.44 2.90
N GLY A 325 19.27 4.70 2.69
CA GLY A 325 20.22 5.14 3.73
C GLY A 325 20.26 4.20 4.95
N CYS A 326 19.87 2.95 4.75
CA CYS A 326 19.73 1.95 5.80
C CYS A 326 21.06 1.25 6.03
N ASP A 327 21.60 1.33 7.24
CA ASP A 327 22.86 0.70 7.59
C ASP A 327 22.69 -0.80 7.90
N LEU A 328 22.05 -1.49 6.96
CA LEU A 328 21.95 -2.95 7.03
C LEU A 328 23.34 -3.57 6.90
N GLN A 329 24.30 -2.91 6.23
CA GLN A 329 25.71 -3.33 6.18
C GLN A 329 26.40 -3.36 7.55
N GLN A 330 26.16 -2.40 8.46
CA GLN A 330 26.64 -2.53 9.84
C GLN A 330 25.85 -3.56 10.65
N ARG A 331 24.54 -3.77 10.41
CA ARG A 331 23.80 -4.90 11.00
C ARG A 331 24.31 -6.26 10.50
N PHE A 332 24.83 -6.33 9.26
CA PHE A 332 25.56 -7.46 8.70
C PHE A 332 27.00 -7.57 9.24
N ALA A 333 27.63 -6.48 9.70
CA ALA A 333 29.01 -6.48 10.23
C ALA A 333 29.08 -6.67 11.76
N SER A 334 28.03 -6.27 12.50
CA SER A 334 27.88 -6.51 13.94
C SER A 334 27.54 -7.97 14.28
N HIS A 335 27.78 -8.89 13.35
CA HIS A 335 27.58 -10.35 13.41
C HIS A 335 28.45 -11.08 14.46
N LYS A 336 28.64 -10.49 15.65
CA LYS A 336 28.71 -11.27 16.90
C LYS A 336 27.33 -11.85 17.27
N ASP A 337 26.24 -11.35 16.69
CA ASP A 337 24.87 -11.87 16.88
C ASP A 337 24.47 -13.03 15.93
N VAL A 338 25.39 -13.58 15.14
CA VAL A 338 25.17 -14.94 14.55
C VAL A 338 25.12 -16.00 15.67
N GLY A 339 25.54 -15.67 16.90
CA GLY A 339 25.28 -16.47 18.10
C GLY A 339 23.80 -16.60 18.45
N TYR A 340 22.95 -15.66 18.05
CA TYR A 340 21.50 -15.69 18.30
C TYR A 340 20.79 -16.77 17.44
N LEU A 341 21.40 -17.16 16.31
CA LEU A 341 20.97 -18.31 15.50
C LEU A 341 21.41 -19.66 16.09
N ARG A 342 22.16 -19.67 17.21
CA ARG A 342 22.55 -20.87 17.95
C ARG A 342 21.93 -20.99 19.34
N ASN A 343 21.72 -19.91 20.09
CA ASN A 343 21.59 -20.02 21.55
C ASN A 343 20.52 -19.16 22.25
N GLU A 344 19.37 -18.93 21.63
CA GLU A 344 18.11 -18.88 22.39
C GLU A 344 17.18 -19.90 21.74
N GLU A 345 16.34 -20.61 22.49
CA GLU A 345 15.46 -21.67 21.96
C GLU A 345 14.11 -21.11 21.48
N PRO A 346 13.93 -20.64 20.23
CA PRO A 346 12.67 -20.82 19.55
C PRO A 346 12.56 -22.31 19.17
N GLN A 347 11.40 -22.90 19.46
CA GLN A 347 11.10 -24.32 19.20
C GLN A 347 11.53 -24.73 17.78
N ALA A 348 12.03 -25.96 17.63
CA ALA A 348 12.69 -26.49 16.43
C ALA A 348 11.98 -26.22 15.09
N ALA A 349 10.65 -26.10 15.09
CA ALA A 349 9.84 -25.79 13.91
C ALA A 349 10.14 -24.41 13.27
N ASN A 350 10.46 -23.38 14.07
CA ASN A 350 10.77 -22.05 13.55
C ASN A 350 12.16 -22.00 12.90
N GLN A 351 13.11 -22.80 13.40
CA GLN A 351 14.45 -22.87 12.83
C GLN A 351 14.46 -23.54 11.45
N GLU A 352 13.62 -24.54 11.23
CA GLU A 352 13.57 -25.26 9.95
C GLU A 352 12.96 -24.39 8.84
N ILE A 353 11.84 -23.70 9.14
CA ILE A 353 11.18 -22.78 8.20
C ILE A 353 12.10 -21.60 7.84
N LEU A 354 12.77 -20.98 8.83
CA LEU A 354 13.75 -19.90 8.62
C LEU A 354 15.03 -20.37 7.92
N ARG A 355 15.47 -21.63 8.14
CA ARG A 355 16.56 -22.26 7.38
C ARG A 355 16.17 -22.52 5.93
N SER A 356 14.93 -22.94 5.66
CA SER A 356 14.39 -23.16 4.32
C SER A 356 14.04 -21.88 3.54
N LEU A 357 13.89 -20.73 4.22
CA LEU A 357 13.66 -19.40 3.61
C LEU A 357 14.93 -18.74 3.04
N GLY A 358 16.05 -19.47 2.95
CA GLY A 358 17.25 -18.98 2.26
C GLY A 358 18.12 -18.00 3.05
N ILE A 359 17.95 -17.87 4.37
CA ILE A 359 18.80 -17.04 5.25
C ILE A 359 20.26 -17.54 5.23
N TYR A 360 20.47 -18.86 5.04
CA TYR A 360 21.82 -19.43 4.90
C TYR A 360 22.46 -19.13 3.53
N HIS A 361 21.65 -19.02 2.47
CA HIS A 361 22.12 -18.67 1.13
C HIS A 361 22.45 -17.16 1.04
N ALA A 362 21.61 -16.33 1.66
CA ALA A 362 21.86 -14.93 1.95
C ALA A 362 23.22 -14.69 2.64
N ALA A 363 23.49 -15.44 3.71
CA ALA A 363 24.78 -15.39 4.42
C ALA A 363 25.98 -15.81 3.55
N LYS A 364 25.79 -16.75 2.60
CA LYS A 364 26.82 -17.22 1.66
C LYS A 364 27.04 -16.25 0.48
N VAL A 365 26.02 -15.51 0.05
CA VAL A 365 26.12 -14.44 -0.95
C VAL A 365 26.76 -13.18 -0.35
N LEU A 366 26.49 -12.91 0.93
CA LEU A 366 27.09 -11.79 1.68
C LEU A 366 28.59 -11.93 1.94
N SER A 367 29.11 -13.17 1.97
CA SER A 367 30.54 -13.44 2.12
C SER A 367 31.32 -13.37 0.80
N GLN A 368 30.65 -13.17 -0.33
CA GLN A 368 31.30 -12.96 -1.63
C GLN A 368 31.53 -11.46 -1.87
N PRO A 369 32.73 -11.04 -2.30
CA PRO A 369 32.95 -9.67 -2.74
C PRO A 369 32.01 -9.37 -3.92
N PRO A 370 31.48 -8.14 -4.04
CA PRO A 370 30.62 -7.79 -5.16
C PRO A 370 31.36 -8.10 -6.46
N GLU A 371 30.84 -9.02 -7.26
CA GLU A 371 31.33 -9.18 -8.63
C GLU A 371 31.13 -7.83 -9.32
N ALA A 372 32.25 -7.23 -9.74
CA ALA A 372 32.23 -6.03 -10.54
C ALA A 372 31.57 -6.38 -11.88
N SER A 373 30.24 -6.29 -11.95
CA SER A 373 29.56 -6.26 -13.21
C SER A 373 30.09 -5.02 -13.96
N LYS A 374 30.90 -5.27 -14.99
CA LYS A 374 31.32 -4.27 -15.95
C LYS A 374 30.11 -3.87 -16.80
N GLN A 375 29.12 -3.26 -16.18
CA GLN A 375 28.22 -2.35 -16.86
C GLN A 375 28.54 -0.97 -16.32
N SER A 376 29.28 -0.21 -17.12
CA SER A 376 29.64 1.16 -16.78
C SER A 376 28.39 1.92 -16.36
N ARG A 377 28.42 2.43 -15.13
CA ARG A 377 27.57 3.52 -14.67
C ARG A 377 27.57 4.63 -15.71
N LYS A 378 26.46 4.78 -16.42
CA LYS A 378 25.95 6.13 -16.64
C LYS A 378 24.99 6.37 -15.48
N HIS A 379 25.40 7.21 -14.53
CA HIS A 379 24.43 8.06 -13.88
C HIS A 379 23.68 8.75 -15.03
N ARG A 380 22.51 8.23 -15.42
CA ARG A 380 21.58 9.02 -16.21
C ARG A 380 20.96 9.99 -15.23
N THR A 381 21.70 11.06 -14.93
CA THR A 381 21.06 12.36 -14.87
C THR A 381 20.35 12.48 -16.21
N TRP A 382 19.02 12.28 -16.23
CA TRP A 382 18.22 12.57 -17.41
C TRP A 382 18.17 14.09 -17.55
N VAL A 383 19.30 14.70 -17.90
CA VAL A 383 19.30 15.96 -18.60
C VAL A 383 18.77 15.57 -19.97
N LEU A 384 17.53 15.99 -20.26
CA LEU A 384 17.01 15.97 -21.62
C LEU A 384 18.03 16.73 -22.48
N GLU A 385 18.80 16.00 -23.28
CA GLU A 385 19.33 16.56 -24.52
C GLU A 385 18.12 17.08 -25.29
N ASN A 386 18.20 18.33 -25.72
CA ASN A 386 17.12 19.22 -26.15
C ASN A 386 16.36 18.79 -27.44
N GLU A 387 16.29 17.50 -27.77
CA GLU A 387 15.61 17.01 -28.97
C GLU A 387 14.79 15.74 -28.67
N ARG A 388 13.60 15.90 -28.09
CA ARG A 388 12.59 14.82 -28.05
C ARG A 388 12.14 14.52 -29.49
N HIS A 389 12.83 13.61 -30.17
CA HIS A 389 12.30 12.98 -31.38
C HIS A 389 11.15 12.05 -30.99
N LEU A 390 9.93 12.58 -30.99
CA LEU A 390 8.73 11.79 -30.74
C LEU A 390 8.46 10.89 -31.94
N ASP A 391 8.06 9.65 -31.65
CA ASP A 391 7.62 8.72 -32.68
C ASP A 391 6.39 9.25 -33.42
N PRO A 392 6.16 8.77 -34.66
CA PRO A 392 4.93 9.03 -35.39
C PRO A 392 3.70 8.69 -34.54
N GLY A 393 2.88 9.70 -34.26
CA GLY A 393 1.63 9.57 -33.50
C GLY A 393 1.69 9.98 -32.03
N CYS A 394 2.88 10.14 -31.44
CA CYS A 394 3.02 10.76 -30.12
C CYS A 394 2.98 12.29 -30.26
N THR A 395 2.18 12.97 -29.44
CA THR A 395 2.09 14.44 -29.46
C THR A 395 2.39 15.03 -28.09
N LEU A 396 3.08 16.17 -28.05
CA LEU A 396 3.23 16.94 -26.83
C LEU A 396 2.09 17.96 -26.72
N LEU A 397 1.54 18.05 -25.51
CA LEU A 397 0.53 19.01 -25.11
C LEU A 397 1.13 20.01 -24.12
N CYS A 398 0.38 21.06 -23.81
CA CYS A 398 0.73 22.05 -22.79
C CYS A 398 2.09 22.74 -23.06
N GLY A 399 2.41 23.04 -24.32
CA GLY A 399 3.68 23.65 -24.68
C GLY A 399 4.92 22.75 -24.53
N GLY A 400 4.75 21.42 -24.51
CA GLY A 400 5.86 20.45 -24.43
C GLY A 400 5.90 19.63 -23.14
N ASP A 401 5.07 19.98 -22.15
CA ASP A 401 5.19 19.47 -20.79
C ASP A 401 4.41 18.16 -20.55
N MET A 402 3.44 17.84 -21.39
CA MET A 402 2.58 16.65 -21.23
C MET A 402 2.61 15.77 -22.48
N VAL A 403 2.77 14.46 -22.29
CA VAL A 403 2.79 13.50 -23.39
C VAL A 403 1.39 12.95 -23.67
N SER A 404 1.06 12.84 -24.96
CA SER A 404 -0.09 12.12 -25.46
C SER A 404 0.35 10.93 -26.32
N LEU A 405 -0.15 9.75 -25.98
CA LEU A 405 0.17 8.47 -26.62
C LEU A 405 -1.06 7.94 -27.38
N PRO A 406 -0.91 7.42 -28.60
CA PRO A 406 -2.01 6.75 -29.29
C PRO A 406 -2.28 5.37 -28.69
N CYS A 407 -3.55 5.02 -28.45
CA CYS A 407 -3.92 3.71 -27.90
C CYS A 407 -3.45 2.56 -28.81
N GLU A 408 -3.58 2.76 -30.13
CA GLU A 408 -3.20 1.81 -31.20
C GLU A 408 -1.69 1.68 -31.46
N MET A 409 -0.82 2.29 -30.65
CA MET A 409 0.63 2.15 -30.83
C MET A 409 1.04 0.67 -30.92
N GLU A 410 1.63 0.29 -32.06
CA GLU A 410 2.00 -1.11 -32.37
C GLU A 410 3.01 -1.66 -31.37
N ASP A 411 4.05 -0.88 -31.06
CA ASP A 411 5.06 -1.26 -30.05
C ASP A 411 4.54 -1.00 -28.63
N LYS A 412 3.85 -2.02 -28.08
CA LYS A 412 3.32 -2.00 -26.71
C LYS A 412 4.42 -1.80 -25.66
N ALA A 413 5.63 -2.34 -25.88
CA ALA A 413 6.72 -2.23 -24.93
C ALA A 413 7.30 -0.81 -24.91
N LYS A 414 7.38 -0.15 -26.07
CA LYS A 414 7.75 1.26 -26.16
C LYS A 414 6.68 2.17 -25.55
N LYS A 415 5.40 1.94 -25.83
CA LYS A 415 4.29 2.66 -25.17
C LYS A 415 4.42 2.59 -23.65
N MET A 416 4.69 1.41 -23.12
CA MET A 416 4.87 1.19 -21.69
C MET A 416 6.06 1.99 -21.13
N ARG A 417 7.22 1.95 -21.80
CA ARG A 417 8.40 2.70 -21.38
C ARG A 417 8.18 4.21 -21.40
N LEU A 418 7.56 4.75 -22.46
CA LEU A 418 7.24 6.18 -22.54
C LEU A 418 6.28 6.60 -21.42
N PHE A 419 5.27 5.77 -21.12
CA PHE A 419 4.39 6.01 -19.99
C PHE A 419 5.16 6.01 -18.66
N GLN A 420 5.97 4.99 -18.40
CA GLN A 420 6.76 4.85 -17.17
C GLN A 420 7.73 6.02 -16.94
N GLU A 421 8.37 6.52 -18.00
CA GLU A 421 9.29 7.66 -17.91
C GLU A 421 8.59 8.95 -17.44
N GLU A 422 7.37 9.21 -17.93
CA GLU A 422 6.58 10.37 -17.51
C GLU A 422 5.92 10.13 -16.14
N TRP A 423 5.48 8.90 -15.88
CA TRP A 423 4.81 8.50 -14.63
C TRP A 423 5.75 8.56 -13.42
N GLN A 424 7.01 8.13 -13.57
CA GLN A 424 8.05 8.26 -12.53
C GLN A 424 8.35 9.73 -12.18
N ARG A 425 8.08 10.67 -13.08
CA ARG A 425 8.20 12.12 -12.82
C ARG A 425 6.96 12.71 -12.16
N GLY A 426 5.90 11.92 -11.98
CA GLY A 426 4.61 12.38 -11.46
C GLY A 426 3.86 13.29 -12.44
N GLN A 427 4.05 13.10 -13.75
CA GLN A 427 3.39 13.90 -14.79
C GLN A 427 2.11 13.18 -15.27
N PRO A 428 1.03 13.93 -15.58
CA PRO A 428 -0.16 13.35 -16.17
C PRO A 428 0.13 12.90 -17.61
N VAL A 429 -0.53 11.84 -18.07
CA VAL A 429 -0.37 11.30 -19.43
C VAL A 429 -1.73 11.16 -20.09
N MET A 430 -1.82 11.46 -21.39
CA MET A 430 -3.04 11.24 -22.16
C MET A 430 -2.87 10.03 -23.09
N VAL A 431 -3.87 9.17 -23.17
CA VAL A 431 -3.95 8.11 -24.18
C VAL A 431 -5.17 8.35 -25.07
N THR A 432 -4.97 8.53 -26.38
CA THR A 432 -6.04 8.88 -27.32
C THR A 432 -6.56 7.67 -28.08
N GLY A 433 -7.82 7.70 -28.50
CA GLY A 433 -8.41 6.68 -29.38
C GLY A 433 -8.85 5.40 -28.67
N VAL A 434 -9.18 5.47 -27.38
CA VAL A 434 -9.68 4.32 -26.60
C VAL A 434 -11.02 3.82 -27.10
N LEU A 435 -11.88 4.71 -27.60
CA LEU A 435 -13.24 4.37 -28.04
C LEU A 435 -13.29 3.30 -29.15
N LYS A 436 -12.22 3.15 -29.94
CA LYS A 436 -12.11 2.12 -30.99
C LYS A 436 -12.17 0.69 -30.45
N PHE A 437 -11.90 0.52 -29.17
CA PHE A 437 -11.92 -0.77 -28.47
C PHE A 437 -13.18 -0.96 -27.62
N MET A 438 -14.13 -0.02 -27.68
CA MET A 438 -15.37 -0.02 -26.90
C MET A 438 -16.58 -0.21 -27.82
N LYS A 439 -17.68 -0.73 -27.25
CA LYS A 439 -18.96 -0.82 -27.96
C LYS A 439 -19.70 0.51 -27.86
N GLU A 440 -19.47 1.41 -28.81
CA GLU A 440 -19.98 2.79 -28.80
C GLU A 440 -21.48 2.90 -28.49
N ASP A 441 -22.32 2.04 -29.10
CA ASP A 441 -23.77 2.04 -28.90
C ASP A 441 -24.21 1.81 -27.44
N MET A 442 -23.38 1.13 -26.64
CA MET A 442 -23.66 0.87 -25.22
C MET A 442 -23.47 2.11 -24.34
N TRP A 443 -22.59 3.03 -24.72
CA TRP A 443 -22.18 4.17 -23.90
C TRP A 443 -23.00 5.44 -24.18
N THR A 444 -24.17 5.29 -24.81
CA THR A 444 -25.04 6.42 -25.17
C THR A 444 -26.05 6.74 -24.06
N PRO A 445 -26.49 8.01 -23.93
CA PRO A 445 -27.57 8.40 -23.02
C PRO A 445 -28.86 7.61 -23.23
N HIS A 446 -29.17 7.23 -24.48
CA HIS A 446 -30.35 6.43 -24.80
C HIS A 446 -30.26 5.02 -24.19
N SER A 447 -29.10 4.37 -24.31
CA SER A 447 -28.85 3.05 -23.73
C SER A 447 -28.96 3.08 -22.20
N PHE A 448 -28.36 4.09 -21.55
CA PHE A 448 -28.48 4.24 -20.10
C PHE A 448 -29.92 4.54 -19.65
N ASN A 449 -30.63 5.42 -20.35
CA ASN A 449 -32.03 5.74 -20.02
C ASN A 449 -32.95 4.52 -20.18
N LYS A 450 -32.75 3.74 -21.24
CA LYS A 450 -33.54 2.53 -21.49
C LYS A 450 -33.37 1.49 -20.39
N GLU A 451 -32.14 1.26 -19.94
CA GLU A 451 -31.82 0.21 -18.96
C GLU A 451 -32.06 0.67 -17.50
N PHE A 452 -31.66 1.90 -17.18
CA PHE A 452 -31.59 2.39 -15.80
C PHE A 452 -32.53 3.57 -15.51
N GLY A 453 -33.31 4.04 -16.49
CA GLY A 453 -34.15 5.24 -16.35
C GLY A 453 -35.20 5.16 -15.24
N THR A 454 -35.63 3.96 -14.84
CA THR A 454 -36.58 3.74 -13.73
C THR A 454 -35.92 3.67 -12.36
N GLN A 455 -34.58 3.67 -12.28
CA GLN A 455 -33.87 3.69 -11.00
C GLN A 455 -33.99 5.07 -10.35
N HIS A 456 -34.02 5.07 -9.02
CA HIS A 456 -33.96 6.30 -8.24
C HIS A 456 -32.51 6.65 -7.92
N VAL A 457 -32.16 7.92 -8.10
CA VAL A 457 -30.83 8.47 -7.86
C VAL A 457 -30.90 9.86 -7.26
N ASP A 458 -29.83 10.25 -6.58
CA ASP A 458 -29.64 11.61 -6.11
C ASP A 458 -28.87 12.40 -7.16
N LEU A 459 -29.36 13.60 -7.49
CA LEU A 459 -28.78 14.48 -8.50
C LEU A 459 -28.23 15.72 -7.85
N ILE A 460 -27.05 16.18 -8.26
CA ILE A 460 -26.44 17.41 -7.70
C ILE A 460 -26.57 18.55 -8.70
N ASN A 461 -27.11 19.69 -8.27
CA ASN A 461 -27.06 20.91 -9.06
C ASN A 461 -25.67 21.56 -8.93
N SER A 462 -24.91 21.58 -10.01
CA SER A 462 -23.54 22.09 -10.05
C SER A 462 -23.43 23.60 -9.85
N ILE A 463 -24.53 24.33 -10.00
CA ILE A 463 -24.58 25.78 -9.75
C ILE A 463 -24.74 26.08 -8.27
N THR A 464 -25.68 25.41 -7.60
CA THR A 464 -26.04 25.73 -6.20
C THR A 464 -25.35 24.81 -5.19
N GLY A 465 -24.92 23.62 -5.62
CA GLY A 465 -24.44 22.55 -4.73
C GLY A 465 -25.56 21.71 -4.12
N ASP A 466 -26.83 22.05 -4.37
CA ASP A 466 -27.97 21.36 -3.75
C ASP A 466 -28.12 19.93 -4.28
N VAL A 467 -28.43 19.01 -3.37
CA VAL A 467 -28.73 17.62 -3.70
C VAL A 467 -30.24 17.45 -3.85
N TRP A 468 -30.66 17.00 -5.02
CA TRP A 468 -32.03 16.65 -5.37
C TRP A 468 -32.22 15.14 -5.26
N ASN A 469 -32.71 14.72 -4.09
CA ASN A 469 -32.74 13.31 -3.70
C ASN A 469 -33.86 12.51 -4.36
N ASN A 470 -33.63 11.21 -4.54
CA ASN A 470 -34.62 10.18 -4.89
C ASN A 470 -35.41 10.45 -6.20
N GLN A 471 -34.74 10.98 -7.22
CA GLN A 471 -35.35 11.26 -8.52
C GLN A 471 -35.21 10.08 -9.48
N PHE A 472 -36.18 9.91 -10.38
CA PHE A 472 -36.02 8.94 -11.47
C PHE A 472 -34.89 9.37 -12.41
N MET A 473 -34.02 8.42 -12.75
CA MET A 473 -32.85 8.69 -13.59
C MET A 473 -33.23 9.13 -15.01
N ASN A 474 -34.40 8.72 -15.53
CA ASN A 474 -34.87 9.16 -16.84
C ASN A 474 -35.03 10.69 -16.95
N VAL A 475 -35.41 11.37 -15.87
CA VAL A 475 -35.52 12.84 -15.81
C VAL A 475 -34.17 13.50 -16.14
N PHE A 476 -33.08 12.91 -15.62
CA PHE A 476 -31.73 13.36 -15.93
C PHE A 476 -31.37 13.09 -17.39
N TRP A 477 -31.57 11.86 -17.89
CA TRP A 477 -31.17 11.53 -19.26
C TRP A 477 -31.99 12.25 -20.33
N ASP A 478 -33.27 12.51 -20.08
CA ASP A 478 -34.11 13.30 -20.97
C ASP A 478 -33.60 14.75 -21.07
N GLY A 479 -33.21 15.37 -19.96
CA GLY A 479 -32.58 16.68 -19.92
C GLY A 479 -31.13 16.72 -20.44
N PHE A 480 -30.45 15.55 -20.42
CA PHE A 480 -29.12 15.37 -21.00
C PHE A 480 -29.16 15.38 -22.53
N MET A 481 -30.24 14.86 -23.12
CA MET A 481 -30.44 14.82 -24.58
C MET A 481 -31.15 16.07 -25.11
N ASP A 482 -32.12 16.62 -24.37
CA ASP A 482 -32.91 17.80 -24.78
C ASP A 482 -32.87 18.88 -23.68
N TYR A 483 -32.32 20.05 -24.01
CA TYR A 483 -32.19 21.17 -23.07
C TYR A 483 -33.54 21.62 -22.49
N ARG A 484 -34.62 21.56 -23.28
CA ARG A 484 -35.96 22.02 -22.86
C ARG A 484 -36.61 21.11 -21.84
N LYS A 485 -36.13 19.87 -21.75
CA LYS A 485 -36.58 18.88 -20.75
C LYS A 485 -35.77 18.96 -19.46
N ARG A 486 -34.79 19.86 -19.36
CA ARG A 486 -34.02 20.03 -18.13
C ARG A 486 -34.95 20.50 -17.01
N PRO A 487 -34.89 19.84 -15.84
CA PRO A 487 -35.55 20.32 -14.63
C PRO A 487 -35.15 21.76 -14.33
N VAL A 488 -36.09 22.52 -13.75
CA VAL A 488 -35.87 23.92 -13.37
C VAL A 488 -35.79 24.06 -11.86
N ASP A 489 -35.02 25.05 -11.41
CA ASP A 489 -34.92 25.41 -9.99
C ASP A 489 -36.13 26.25 -9.52
N SER A 490 -36.10 26.66 -8.24
CA SER A 490 -37.13 27.51 -7.64
C SER A 490 -37.26 28.90 -8.29
N ALA A 491 -36.23 29.35 -9.03
CA ALA A 491 -36.24 30.57 -9.82
C ALA A 491 -36.66 30.34 -11.28
N ASN A 492 -37.18 29.15 -11.60
CA ASN A 492 -37.62 28.73 -12.92
C ASN A 492 -36.49 28.77 -13.99
N LYS A 493 -35.23 28.56 -13.55
CA LYS A 493 -34.08 28.45 -14.45
C LYS A 493 -33.67 26.98 -14.62
N PRO A 494 -33.26 26.55 -15.83
CA PRO A 494 -32.77 25.19 -16.04
C PRO A 494 -31.59 24.84 -15.13
N MET A 495 -31.67 23.71 -14.44
CA MET A 495 -30.64 23.23 -13.53
C MET A 495 -29.45 22.63 -14.30
N GLN A 496 -28.25 22.75 -13.71
CA GLN A 496 -27.02 22.13 -14.22
C GLN A 496 -26.70 20.86 -13.43
N LEU A 497 -27.27 19.73 -13.83
CA LEU A 497 -27.25 18.50 -13.03
C LEU A 497 -26.02 17.62 -13.30
N LYS A 498 -25.60 16.88 -12.27
CA LYS A 498 -24.60 15.81 -12.35
C LYS A 498 -25.00 14.58 -11.52
N LEU A 499 -24.62 13.42 -12.03
CA LEU A 499 -24.53 12.13 -11.35
C LEU A 499 -23.05 11.94 -10.98
N LYS A 500 -22.75 11.99 -9.68
CA LYS A 500 -21.39 11.75 -9.16
C LYS A 500 -21.33 10.33 -8.58
N ASP A 501 -20.24 9.62 -8.87
CA ASP A 501 -19.91 8.30 -8.30
C ASP A 501 -21.01 7.25 -8.47
N TRP A 502 -21.71 7.27 -9.61
CA TRP A 502 -22.72 6.25 -9.93
C TRP A 502 -22.04 5.00 -10.51
N PRO A 503 -22.46 3.78 -10.13
CA PRO A 503 -23.46 3.41 -9.13
C PRO A 503 -22.99 3.64 -7.67
N PRO A 504 -23.85 4.18 -6.78
CA PRO A 504 -23.47 4.48 -5.40
C PRO A 504 -23.35 3.20 -4.56
N GLY A 505 -22.21 3.03 -3.87
CA GLY A 505 -22.04 1.98 -2.84
C GLY A 505 -22.00 0.53 -3.33
N GLU A 506 -22.19 0.26 -4.62
CA GLU A 506 -22.07 -1.06 -5.23
C GLU A 506 -20.81 -1.17 -6.12
N ASP A 507 -20.23 -2.38 -6.20
CA ASP A 507 -19.15 -2.65 -7.17
C ASP A 507 -19.73 -2.52 -8.58
N PHE A 508 -19.07 -1.74 -9.45
CA PHE A 508 -19.52 -1.47 -10.82
C PHE A 508 -19.76 -2.77 -11.60
N LYS A 509 -18.93 -3.79 -11.33
CA LYS A 509 -19.08 -5.13 -11.92
C LYS A 509 -20.40 -5.80 -11.56
N SER A 510 -20.92 -5.57 -10.35
CA SER A 510 -22.18 -6.14 -9.88
C SER A 510 -23.38 -5.37 -10.43
N ALA A 511 -23.29 -4.04 -10.45
CA ALA A 511 -24.37 -3.17 -10.88
C ALA A 511 -24.49 -3.09 -12.42
N LEU A 512 -23.37 -3.06 -13.14
CA LEU A 512 -23.31 -2.97 -14.61
C LEU A 512 -22.30 -3.96 -15.22
N PRO A 513 -22.53 -5.28 -15.14
CA PRO A 513 -21.57 -6.30 -15.57
C PRO A 513 -21.16 -6.16 -17.05
N ALA A 514 -22.13 -5.90 -17.95
CA ALA A 514 -21.84 -5.77 -19.38
C ALA A 514 -21.01 -4.51 -19.72
N TRP A 515 -21.24 -3.39 -19.02
CA TRP A 515 -20.44 -2.17 -19.18
C TRP A 515 -19.07 -2.32 -18.52
N TYR A 516 -18.99 -3.05 -17.39
CA TYR A 516 -17.73 -3.38 -16.74
C TYR A 516 -16.81 -4.16 -17.68
N ASP A 517 -17.33 -5.22 -18.29
CA ASP A 517 -16.53 -6.07 -19.18
C ASP A 517 -16.05 -5.28 -20.41
N ASP A 518 -16.89 -4.41 -20.98
CA ASP A 518 -16.52 -3.56 -22.13
C ASP A 518 -15.45 -2.53 -21.77
N VAL A 519 -15.61 -1.82 -20.65
CA VAL A 519 -14.66 -0.77 -20.25
C VAL A 519 -13.33 -1.37 -19.82
N MET A 520 -13.33 -2.44 -19.02
CA MET A 520 -12.10 -3.06 -18.54
C MET A 520 -11.31 -3.77 -19.64
N ALA A 521 -11.98 -4.21 -20.71
CA ALA A 521 -11.32 -4.71 -21.91
C ALA A 521 -10.65 -3.60 -22.73
N ALA A 522 -11.20 -2.39 -22.72
CA ALA A 522 -10.73 -1.25 -23.50
C ALA A 522 -9.74 -0.34 -22.76
N PHE A 523 -9.72 -0.36 -21.43
CA PHE A 523 -8.87 0.52 -20.62
C PHE A 523 -7.40 0.43 -21.06
N PRO A 524 -6.76 1.56 -21.41
CA PRO A 524 -5.37 1.55 -21.85
C PRO A 524 -4.43 1.19 -20.71
N LEU A 525 -3.23 0.72 -21.06
CA LEU A 525 -2.17 0.36 -20.11
C LEU A 525 -2.65 -0.64 -19.05
N GLY A 526 -3.34 -1.70 -19.47
CA GLY A 526 -3.94 -2.71 -18.60
C GLY A 526 -3.01 -3.38 -17.58
N ASP A 527 -1.68 -3.35 -17.80
CA ASP A 527 -0.71 -3.79 -16.78
C ASP A 527 -0.79 -2.94 -15.49
N TYR A 528 -1.19 -1.67 -15.59
CA TYR A 528 -1.42 -0.74 -14.47
C TYR A 528 -2.89 -0.64 -14.07
N THR A 529 -3.79 -0.48 -15.05
CA THR A 529 -5.18 -0.12 -14.80
C THR A 529 -6.07 -1.31 -14.47
N ASN A 530 -5.74 -2.52 -14.95
CA ASN A 530 -6.57 -3.68 -14.68
C ASN A 530 -6.35 -4.22 -13.26
N ARG A 531 -7.39 -4.76 -12.61
CA ARG A 531 -7.31 -5.46 -11.31
C ARG A 531 -6.31 -6.62 -11.31
N VAL A 532 -6.10 -7.27 -12.45
CA VAL A 532 -5.10 -8.34 -12.61
C VAL A 532 -3.82 -7.87 -13.32
N GLY A 533 -3.65 -6.55 -13.46
CA GLY A 533 -2.45 -5.96 -14.04
C GLY A 533 -1.23 -6.22 -13.17
N LYS A 534 -0.14 -6.67 -13.80
CA LYS A 534 1.11 -7.03 -13.10
C LYS A 534 1.84 -5.85 -12.46
N LEU A 535 1.48 -4.62 -12.81
CA LEU A 535 1.99 -3.37 -12.25
C LEU A 535 0.90 -2.62 -11.45
N ASN A 536 -0.24 -3.25 -11.22
CA ASN A 536 -1.23 -2.77 -10.27
C ASN A 536 -0.95 -3.40 -8.90
N MET A 537 -0.53 -2.62 -7.92
CA MET A 537 -0.16 -3.11 -6.59
C MET A 537 -1.34 -3.78 -5.86
N ALA A 538 -2.58 -3.42 -6.22
CA ALA A 538 -3.78 -4.07 -5.71
C ALA A 538 -3.88 -5.56 -6.10
N HIS A 539 -3.28 -5.97 -7.24
CA HIS A 539 -3.25 -7.35 -7.72
C HIS A 539 -2.58 -8.31 -6.71
N TYR A 540 -1.57 -7.80 -6.00
CA TYR A 540 -0.75 -8.58 -5.08
C TYR A 540 -1.42 -8.84 -3.74
N LEU A 541 -2.49 -8.12 -3.41
CA LEU A 541 -3.21 -8.31 -2.17
C LEU A 541 -3.93 -9.68 -2.19
N PRO A 542 -3.66 -10.60 -1.24
CA PRO A 542 -4.32 -11.89 -1.21
C PRO A 542 -5.82 -11.76 -0.96
N ASN A 543 -6.61 -12.71 -1.48
CA ASN A 543 -8.08 -12.73 -1.34
C ASN A 543 -8.56 -12.84 0.12
N LEU A 544 -7.67 -13.18 1.05
CA LEU A 544 -7.91 -13.17 2.49
C LEU A 544 -8.27 -11.77 3.01
N PHE A 545 -7.69 -10.72 2.40
CA PHE A 545 -7.94 -9.33 2.75
C PHE A 545 -9.21 -8.83 2.06
N LEU A 546 -9.88 -7.88 2.69
CA LEU A 546 -10.92 -7.12 2.00
C LEU A 546 -10.30 -6.38 0.83
N PRO A 547 -10.84 -6.54 -0.40
CA PRO A 547 -10.35 -5.81 -1.54
C PRO A 547 -10.45 -4.31 -1.27
N PRO A 548 -9.49 -3.51 -1.77
CA PRO A 548 -9.63 -2.07 -1.73
C PRO A 548 -10.84 -1.66 -2.57
N ASP A 549 -11.45 -0.52 -2.25
CA ASP A 549 -12.54 0.06 -3.05
C ASP A 549 -11.97 0.72 -4.32
N LEU A 550 -11.31 -0.10 -5.15
CA LEU A 550 -10.75 0.28 -6.45
C LEU A 550 -11.61 -0.34 -7.54
N GLY A 551 -12.07 0.48 -8.46
CA GLY A 551 -12.88 0.02 -9.57
C GLY A 551 -13.56 1.17 -10.29
N PRO A 552 -14.28 0.88 -11.38
CA PRO A 552 -14.67 1.94 -12.27
C PRO A 552 -15.83 2.73 -11.66
N LYS A 553 -15.77 4.05 -11.75
CA LYS A 553 -16.85 4.95 -11.35
C LYS A 553 -17.27 5.80 -12.54
N MET A 554 -18.58 6.00 -12.70
CA MET A 554 -19.10 6.89 -13.74
C MET A 554 -19.29 8.31 -13.22
N TYR A 555 -18.86 9.25 -14.05
CA TYR A 555 -19.03 10.69 -13.85
C TYR A 555 -19.82 11.24 -15.02
N VAL A 556 -21.10 11.57 -14.77
CA VAL A 556 -22.01 12.05 -15.80
C VAL A 556 -22.51 13.43 -15.40
N ALA A 557 -22.32 14.41 -16.26
CA ALA A 557 -22.76 15.77 -15.97
C ALA A 557 -23.13 16.53 -17.23
N TYR A 558 -24.09 17.43 -17.10
CA TYR A 558 -24.35 18.43 -18.12
C TYR A 558 -23.10 19.31 -18.31
N GLY A 559 -22.94 19.87 -19.51
CA GLY A 559 -21.91 20.86 -19.81
C GLY A 559 -22.49 22.15 -20.37
N SER A 560 -21.75 23.25 -20.19
CA SER A 560 -22.04 24.53 -20.84
C SER A 560 -20.83 25.46 -20.76
N ALA A 561 -20.24 25.82 -21.90
CA ALA A 561 -19.18 26.83 -21.93
C ALA A 561 -19.65 28.25 -21.59
N LEU A 562 -20.96 28.52 -21.60
CA LEU A 562 -21.53 29.82 -21.21
C LEU A 562 -21.43 30.06 -19.69
N LEU A 563 -21.11 29.03 -18.91
CA LEU A 563 -20.95 29.10 -17.45
C LEU A 563 -19.48 28.90 -17.07
N PRO A 564 -18.61 29.90 -17.27
CA PRO A 564 -17.16 29.68 -17.21
C PRO A 564 -16.62 29.35 -15.82
N THR A 565 -17.36 29.70 -14.77
CA THR A 565 -17.01 29.50 -13.35
C THR A 565 -17.64 28.23 -12.76
N ILE A 566 -18.55 27.56 -13.46
CA ILE A 566 -19.22 26.35 -12.98
C ILE A 566 -18.41 25.13 -13.40
N SER A 567 -17.98 24.34 -12.43
CA SER A 567 -17.24 23.10 -12.67
C SER A 567 -18.19 21.91 -12.73
N SER A 568 -17.78 20.85 -13.42
CA SER A 568 -18.39 19.53 -13.21
C SER A 568 -17.77 18.85 -11.98
N THR A 569 -16.46 19.04 -11.81
CA THR A 569 -15.67 18.52 -10.69
C THR A 569 -14.78 19.65 -10.18
N ASN A 570 -14.98 20.05 -8.92
CA ASN A 570 -14.16 21.03 -8.23
C ASN A 570 -12.73 20.50 -8.03
N LEU A 571 -11.84 21.39 -7.62
CA LEU A 571 -10.47 21.03 -7.30
C LEU A 571 -10.44 20.03 -6.14
N HIS A 572 -9.80 18.89 -6.37
CA HIS A 572 -9.56 17.85 -5.38
C HIS A 572 -8.30 17.06 -5.75
N LEU A 573 -7.89 16.13 -4.89
CA LEU A 573 -6.86 15.14 -5.18
C LEU A 573 -7.29 13.78 -4.64
N ASP A 574 -6.76 12.71 -5.23
CA ASP A 574 -7.04 11.34 -4.84
C ASP A 574 -5.82 10.67 -4.19
N VAL A 575 -6.08 9.68 -3.34
CA VAL A 575 -5.03 8.92 -2.63
C VAL A 575 -4.36 7.91 -3.57
N SER A 576 -5.11 7.38 -4.53
CA SER A 576 -4.66 6.43 -5.55
C SER A 576 -4.40 7.12 -6.88
N ASP A 577 -3.78 6.40 -7.80
CA ASP A 577 -3.71 6.80 -9.20
C ASP A 577 -5.08 6.60 -9.85
N ALA A 578 -5.38 7.38 -10.90
CA ALA A 578 -6.63 7.28 -11.64
C ALA A 578 -6.43 7.38 -13.15
N ALA A 579 -7.28 6.69 -13.91
CA ALA A 579 -7.38 6.82 -15.35
C ALA A 579 -8.83 7.16 -15.74
N ASN A 580 -9.05 8.33 -16.34
CA ASN A 580 -10.38 8.83 -16.72
C ASN A 580 -10.60 8.79 -18.24
N VAL A 581 -11.55 7.99 -18.71
CA VAL A 581 -11.91 7.85 -20.13
C VAL A 581 -13.18 8.64 -20.45
N MET A 582 -13.13 9.48 -21.49
CA MET A 582 -14.31 10.13 -22.06
C MET A 582 -15.02 9.18 -23.03
N VAL A 583 -16.13 8.59 -22.59
CA VAL A 583 -16.87 7.57 -23.36
C VAL A 583 -18.04 8.15 -24.17
N TYR A 584 -18.54 9.32 -23.79
CA TYR A 584 -19.56 10.02 -24.56
C TYR A 584 -19.42 11.53 -24.41
N VAL A 585 -19.61 12.23 -25.52
CA VAL A 585 -19.82 13.67 -25.58
C VAL A 585 -21.16 13.88 -26.28
N GLY A 586 -21.96 14.85 -25.85
CA GLY A 586 -23.26 15.17 -26.44
C GLY A 586 -23.52 16.67 -26.46
N ALA A 587 -23.93 17.18 -27.60
CA ALA A 587 -24.59 18.47 -27.69
C ALA A 587 -26.09 18.29 -27.40
N CYS A 588 -26.73 19.28 -26.77
CA CYS A 588 -28.20 19.33 -26.79
C CYS A 588 -28.65 19.63 -28.23
N SER A 589 -29.74 18.99 -28.68
CA SER A 589 -30.25 19.07 -30.06
C SER A 589 -30.60 20.48 -30.56
N ASP A 590 -30.76 21.45 -29.66
CA ASP A 590 -30.99 22.87 -29.95
C ASP A 590 -29.67 23.64 -29.77
N GLU A 591 -28.65 23.37 -30.59
CA GLU A 591 -27.35 24.05 -30.49
C GLU A 591 -27.51 25.55 -30.71
N ASP A 592 -27.36 26.33 -29.64
CA ASP A 592 -27.24 27.77 -29.72
C ASP A 592 -25.88 28.14 -30.33
N SER A 593 -25.90 28.93 -31.40
CA SER A 593 -24.70 29.46 -32.05
C SER A 593 -23.74 30.18 -31.07
N ASP A 594 -24.27 30.70 -29.96
CA ASP A 594 -23.49 31.33 -28.89
C ASP A 594 -22.73 30.29 -28.05
N LEU A 595 -23.29 29.09 -27.80
CA LEU A 595 -22.62 28.01 -27.09
C LEU A 595 -21.44 27.46 -27.88
N LEU A 596 -21.61 27.26 -29.19
CA LEU A 596 -20.52 26.85 -30.10
C LEU A 596 -19.38 27.87 -30.10
N ARG A 597 -19.70 29.16 -30.19
CA ARG A 597 -18.70 30.24 -30.12
C ARG A 597 -17.99 30.28 -28.77
N ALA A 598 -18.72 30.09 -27.66
CA ALA A 598 -18.14 30.03 -26.33
C ALA A 598 -17.23 28.80 -26.13
N ASN A 599 -17.62 27.64 -26.68
CA ASN A 599 -16.80 26.43 -26.69
C ASN A 599 -15.48 26.66 -27.41
N ASP A 600 -15.53 27.21 -28.64
CA ASP A 600 -14.33 27.52 -29.42
C ASP A 600 -13.40 28.51 -28.71
N ALA A 601 -13.96 29.56 -28.09
CA ALA A 601 -13.17 30.52 -27.32
C ALA A 601 -12.51 29.86 -26.09
N ALA A 602 -13.24 29.01 -25.37
CA ALA A 602 -12.72 28.28 -24.21
C ALA A 602 -11.58 27.32 -24.59
N ILE A 603 -11.70 26.62 -25.71
CA ILE A 603 -10.67 25.70 -26.20
C ILE A 603 -9.43 26.47 -26.65
N ARG A 604 -9.60 27.55 -27.42
CA ARG A 604 -8.50 28.42 -27.88
C ARG A 604 -7.71 29.07 -26.74
N ALA A 605 -8.35 29.29 -25.59
CA ALA A 605 -7.68 29.86 -24.42
C ALA A 605 -6.68 28.89 -23.76
N VAL A 606 -6.75 27.58 -24.08
CA VAL A 606 -5.97 26.55 -23.38
C VAL A 606 -5.14 25.69 -24.34
N CYS A 607 -5.66 25.36 -25.51
CA CYS A 607 -4.97 24.51 -26.47
C CYS A 607 -3.98 25.31 -27.34
N ASP A 608 -2.80 24.71 -27.55
CA ASP A 608 -1.85 25.18 -28.56
C ASP A 608 -2.51 25.24 -29.95
N PRO A 609 -2.23 26.26 -30.79
CA PRO A 609 -2.88 26.43 -32.09
C PRO A 609 -2.76 25.21 -33.01
N THR A 610 -1.62 24.51 -32.96
CA THR A 610 -1.36 23.29 -33.73
C THR A 610 -2.28 22.15 -33.28
N ILE A 611 -2.39 21.92 -31.97
CA ILE A 611 -3.26 20.88 -31.40
C ILE A 611 -4.72 21.17 -31.72
N LEU A 612 -5.13 22.44 -31.64
CA LEU A 612 -6.47 22.84 -32.01
C LEU A 612 -6.78 22.55 -33.49
N HIS A 613 -5.85 22.89 -34.38
CA HIS A 613 -5.98 22.58 -35.81
C HIS A 613 -6.10 21.07 -36.03
N ASP A 614 -5.33 20.25 -35.30
CA ASP A 614 -5.38 18.80 -35.42
C ASP A 614 -6.70 18.21 -34.90
N ILE A 615 -7.23 18.73 -33.78
CA ILE A 615 -8.56 18.37 -33.27
C ILE A 615 -9.64 18.67 -34.32
N GLN A 616 -9.60 19.86 -34.92
CA GLN A 616 -10.56 20.29 -35.94
C GLN A 616 -10.44 19.46 -37.22
N LYS A 617 -9.22 19.25 -37.71
CA LYS A 617 -8.94 18.47 -38.93
C LYS A 617 -9.35 17.00 -38.77
N ALA A 618 -9.14 16.42 -37.59
CA ALA A 618 -9.52 15.04 -37.29
C ALA A 618 -11.02 14.89 -36.92
N GLY A 619 -11.79 15.98 -36.87
CA GLY A 619 -13.21 15.94 -36.47
C GLY A 619 -13.41 15.44 -35.04
N ARG A 620 -12.42 15.60 -34.16
CA ARG A 620 -12.50 15.14 -32.77
C ARG A 620 -13.45 16.03 -31.98
N ARG A 621 -14.22 15.41 -31.08
CA ARG A 621 -15.29 16.07 -30.32
C ARG A 621 -14.79 16.49 -28.94
N PRO A 622 -14.54 17.79 -28.68
CA PRO A 622 -14.08 18.26 -27.38
C PRO A 622 -15.22 18.17 -26.35
N GLY A 623 -14.94 17.58 -25.19
CA GLY A 623 -15.94 17.37 -24.14
C GLY A 623 -15.70 18.22 -22.90
N ALA A 624 -14.49 18.16 -22.34
CA ALA A 624 -14.18 18.77 -21.05
C ALA A 624 -12.81 19.45 -21.02
N LEU A 625 -12.70 20.50 -20.22
CA LEU A 625 -11.48 21.22 -19.92
C LEU A 625 -10.91 20.74 -18.58
N TRP A 626 -9.62 20.42 -18.57
CA TRP A 626 -8.90 19.95 -17.40
C TRP A 626 -7.83 20.95 -16.97
N HIS A 627 -7.65 21.04 -15.65
CA HIS A 627 -6.44 21.61 -15.07
C HIS A 627 -5.91 20.62 -14.03
N ILE A 628 -4.67 20.15 -14.22
CA ILE A 628 -3.96 19.25 -13.31
C ILE A 628 -2.72 19.95 -12.79
N TYR A 629 -2.39 19.77 -11.52
CA TYR A 629 -1.20 20.31 -10.87
C TYR A 629 -0.35 19.18 -10.31
N GLU A 630 0.94 19.43 -10.13
CA GLU A 630 1.83 18.43 -9.56
C GLU A 630 1.52 18.20 -8.08
N ALA A 631 1.64 16.95 -7.61
CA ALA A 631 1.34 16.59 -6.23
C ALA A 631 2.15 17.42 -5.20
N ARG A 632 3.41 17.75 -5.53
CA ARG A 632 4.29 18.58 -4.68
C ARG A 632 3.81 20.02 -4.48
N ASP A 633 2.94 20.52 -5.34
CA ASP A 633 2.42 21.89 -5.27
C ASP A 633 1.10 21.99 -4.49
N ALA A 634 0.55 20.87 -4.00
CA ALA A 634 -0.73 20.85 -3.27
C ALA A 634 -0.75 21.83 -2.09
N GLU A 635 0.32 21.90 -1.29
CA GLU A 635 0.39 22.83 -0.14
C GLU A 635 0.39 24.30 -0.55
N LYS A 636 1.07 24.65 -1.66
CA LYS A 636 1.06 26.02 -2.18
C LYS A 636 -0.34 26.42 -2.64
N ILE A 637 -1.05 25.48 -3.28
CA ILE A 637 -2.43 25.69 -3.73
C ILE A 637 -3.35 25.87 -2.52
N ARG A 638 -3.22 25.04 -1.48
CA ARG A 638 -3.97 25.20 -0.22
C ARG A 638 -3.74 26.57 0.40
N ASP A 639 -2.48 27.02 0.49
CA ASP A 639 -2.14 28.34 1.05
C ASP A 639 -2.79 29.49 0.26
N MET A 640 -2.69 29.47 -1.07
CA MET A 640 -3.32 30.47 -1.92
C MET A 640 -4.85 30.50 -1.74
N LEU A 641 -5.49 29.34 -1.73
CA LEU A 641 -6.94 29.22 -1.60
C LEU A 641 -7.43 29.68 -0.21
N ARG A 642 -6.71 29.37 0.86
CA ARG A 642 -7.03 29.89 2.21
C ARG A 642 -6.93 31.41 2.27
N LYS A 643 -5.90 32.02 1.67
CA LYS A 643 -5.77 33.49 1.58
C LYS A 643 -6.91 34.11 0.78
N ASP A 644 -7.31 33.47 -0.30
CA ASP A 644 -8.43 33.91 -1.12
C ASP A 644 -9.77 33.84 -0.37
N MET A 645 -10.05 32.73 0.34
CA MET A 645 -11.23 32.59 1.19
C MET A 645 -11.26 33.61 2.33
N ALA A 646 -10.11 33.86 2.96
CA ALA A 646 -9.98 34.88 4.00
C ALA A 646 -10.29 36.29 3.45
N SER A 647 -9.84 36.61 2.24
CA SER A 647 -10.15 37.88 1.58
C SER A 647 -11.64 38.07 1.26
N ARG A 648 -12.37 36.95 1.10
CA ARG A 648 -13.83 36.92 0.85
C ARG A 648 -14.66 36.86 2.14
N ASN A 649 -14.06 36.97 3.32
CA ASN A 649 -14.71 36.87 4.63
C ASN A 649 -15.53 35.58 4.82
N VAL A 650 -15.08 34.46 4.23
CA VAL A 650 -15.69 33.15 4.46
C VAL A 650 -15.37 32.73 5.90
N LYS A 651 -16.41 32.45 6.71
CA LYS A 651 -16.24 31.90 8.06
C LYS A 651 -15.48 30.57 7.95
N ASP A 652 -14.53 30.32 8.86
CA ASP A 652 -13.70 29.10 8.90
C ASP A 652 -12.62 28.95 7.82
N ALA A 653 -12.23 30.04 7.13
CA ALA A 653 -11.19 30.03 6.09
C ALA A 653 -9.80 29.49 6.54
N MET A 654 -9.51 29.48 7.84
CA MET A 654 -8.26 28.95 8.41
C MET A 654 -8.35 27.48 8.84
N THR A 655 -9.55 26.95 9.03
CA THR A 655 -9.81 25.56 9.46
C THR A 655 -10.33 24.67 8.33
N CYS A 656 -10.76 25.26 7.22
CA CYS A 656 -11.18 24.60 5.98
C CYS A 656 -9.96 24.14 5.17
N ASP A 657 -10.00 22.90 4.65
CA ASP A 657 -9.05 22.44 3.63
C ASP A 657 -9.76 22.48 2.26
N PRO A 658 -9.46 23.47 1.41
CA PRO A 658 -10.21 23.72 0.20
C PRO A 658 -10.07 22.63 -0.86
N ILE A 659 -9.00 21.82 -0.80
CA ILE A 659 -8.76 20.70 -1.71
C ILE A 659 -9.54 19.48 -1.22
N HIS A 660 -9.48 19.17 0.08
CA HIS A 660 -10.22 18.04 0.64
C HIS A 660 -11.73 18.27 0.63
N ASP A 661 -12.18 19.47 1.00
CA ASP A 661 -13.61 19.83 1.02
C ASP A 661 -14.24 19.90 -0.39
N GLN A 662 -13.43 19.77 -1.45
CA GLN A 662 -13.84 19.83 -2.86
C GLN A 662 -14.74 21.04 -3.16
N SER A 663 -14.48 22.17 -2.50
CA SER A 663 -15.42 23.30 -2.42
C SER A 663 -15.19 24.36 -3.49
N THR A 664 -14.00 24.39 -4.10
CA THR A 664 -13.56 25.48 -4.97
C THR A 664 -13.18 25.00 -6.36
N TYR A 665 -13.64 25.73 -7.37
CA TYR A 665 -13.09 25.67 -8.72
C TYR A 665 -12.17 26.88 -8.93
N MET A 666 -10.91 26.64 -9.28
CA MET A 666 -9.97 27.73 -9.57
C MET A 666 -10.28 28.29 -10.96
N ASP A 667 -10.84 29.49 -11.01
CA ASP A 667 -11.11 30.21 -12.26
C ASP A 667 -9.82 30.76 -12.89
N HIS A 668 -9.96 31.51 -14.00
CA HIS A 668 -8.81 32.07 -14.72
C HIS A 668 -7.95 32.98 -13.84
N GLU A 669 -8.59 33.82 -13.00
CA GLU A 669 -7.90 34.80 -12.18
C GLU A 669 -7.14 34.11 -11.03
N MET A 670 -7.76 33.12 -10.39
CA MET A 670 -7.10 32.30 -9.37
C MET A 670 -5.88 31.56 -9.94
N ARG A 671 -6.00 30.99 -11.15
CA ARG A 671 -4.86 30.29 -11.80
C ARG A 671 -3.74 31.25 -12.20
N ARG A 672 -4.08 32.48 -12.61
CA ARG A 672 -3.10 33.54 -12.91
C ARG A 672 -2.32 33.91 -11.65
N ARG A 673 -3.03 34.16 -10.55
CA ARG A 673 -2.43 34.45 -9.23
C ARG A 673 -1.58 33.29 -8.72
N LEU A 674 -2.05 32.05 -8.83
CA LEU A 674 -1.29 30.86 -8.45
C LEU A 674 0.08 30.81 -9.16
N ARG A 675 0.10 31.15 -10.46
CA ARG A 675 1.34 31.22 -11.24
C ARG A 675 2.24 32.38 -10.83
N GLU A 676 1.69 33.58 -10.67
CA GLU A 676 2.47 34.79 -10.38
C GLU A 676 2.99 34.84 -8.94
N GLU A 677 2.15 34.45 -7.96
CA GLU A 677 2.47 34.55 -6.53
C GLU A 677 3.25 33.33 -6.00
N TYR A 678 3.00 32.13 -6.54
CA TYR A 678 3.60 30.87 -6.03
C TYR A 678 4.51 30.16 -7.04
N GLY A 679 4.60 30.65 -8.28
CA GLY A 679 5.37 30.00 -9.35
C GLY A 679 4.79 28.65 -9.78
N VAL A 680 3.55 28.34 -9.43
CA VAL A 680 2.93 27.04 -9.71
C VAL A 680 2.29 27.06 -11.10
N LYS A 681 2.75 26.16 -11.97
CA LYS A 681 2.20 25.95 -13.32
C LYS A 681 1.48 24.61 -13.37
N GLY A 682 0.21 24.63 -13.78
CA GLY A 682 -0.55 23.41 -14.06
C GLY A 682 -0.56 23.03 -15.54
N TYR A 683 -0.98 21.81 -15.81
CA TYR A 683 -1.31 21.26 -17.11
C TYR A 683 -2.75 21.64 -17.45
N ALA A 684 -2.94 22.40 -18.53
CA ALA A 684 -4.25 22.81 -18.99
C ALA A 684 -4.49 22.24 -20.39
N PHE A 685 -5.52 21.42 -20.56
CA PHE A 685 -5.80 20.73 -21.82
C PHE A 685 -7.28 20.39 -21.97
N VAL A 686 -7.68 20.03 -23.20
CA VAL A 686 -9.04 19.62 -23.54
C VAL A 686 -9.07 18.10 -23.75
N GLN A 687 -9.97 17.43 -23.03
CA GLN A 687 -10.27 16.01 -23.19
C GLN A 687 -11.37 15.85 -24.26
N CYS A 688 -11.04 15.15 -25.34
CA CYS A 688 -11.99 14.82 -26.40
C CYS A 688 -12.61 13.44 -26.18
N LEU A 689 -13.67 13.14 -26.93
CA LEU A 689 -14.25 11.79 -27.00
C LEU A 689 -13.18 10.74 -27.33
N GLY A 690 -13.12 9.67 -26.52
CA GLY A 690 -12.16 8.58 -26.66
C GLY A 690 -10.80 8.83 -26.01
N ASP A 691 -10.59 9.94 -25.31
CA ASP A 691 -9.35 10.21 -24.60
C ASP A 691 -9.40 9.67 -23.16
N ALA A 692 -8.35 8.96 -22.79
CA ALA A 692 -8.04 8.59 -21.40
C ALA A 692 -7.00 9.55 -20.81
N VAL A 693 -7.29 10.10 -19.64
CA VAL A 693 -6.39 10.97 -18.88
C VAL A 693 -5.91 10.21 -17.66
N PHE A 694 -4.60 10.02 -17.54
CA PHE A 694 -3.96 9.40 -16.37
C PHE A 694 -3.54 10.50 -15.39
N ILE A 695 -3.97 10.37 -14.13
CA ILE A 695 -3.74 11.31 -13.04
C ILE A 695 -2.94 10.60 -11.93
N PRO A 696 -1.72 11.06 -11.62
CA PRO A 696 -0.92 10.49 -10.53
C PRO A 696 -1.56 10.72 -9.17
N ALA A 697 -1.36 9.79 -8.24
CA ALA A 697 -1.79 9.94 -6.85
C ALA A 697 -1.32 11.28 -6.25
N GLY A 698 -2.25 11.99 -5.59
CA GLY A 698 -1.99 13.28 -4.95
C GLY A 698 -1.95 14.49 -5.86
N ALA A 699 -2.07 14.33 -7.19
CA ALA A 699 -2.11 15.45 -8.12
C ALA A 699 -3.44 16.22 -8.02
N PRO A 700 -3.44 17.51 -7.57
CA PRO A 700 -4.66 18.29 -7.52
C PRO A 700 -5.20 18.53 -8.93
N HIS A 701 -6.49 18.32 -9.14
CA HIS A 701 -7.10 18.48 -10.45
C HIS A 701 -8.56 18.91 -10.39
N GLN A 702 -9.01 19.57 -11.45
CA GLN A 702 -10.37 20.08 -11.61
C GLN A 702 -10.85 19.93 -13.06
N VAL A 703 -12.16 19.76 -13.23
CA VAL A 703 -12.78 19.47 -14.54
C VAL A 703 -13.97 20.39 -14.79
N ARG A 704 -14.03 20.94 -16.00
CA ARG A 704 -15.17 21.71 -16.49
C ARG A 704 -15.69 21.13 -17.81
N ASN A 705 -16.91 20.60 -17.78
CA ASN A 705 -17.61 20.15 -18.98
C ASN A 705 -17.99 21.33 -19.89
N LEU A 706 -17.49 21.31 -21.12
CA LEU A 706 -17.91 22.23 -22.19
C LEU A 706 -19.23 21.75 -22.80
N MET A 707 -19.38 20.43 -22.90
CA MET A 707 -20.54 19.72 -23.46
C MET A 707 -21.07 18.68 -22.47
N ASN A 708 -22.24 18.11 -22.71
CA ASN A 708 -22.75 17.02 -21.86
C ASN A 708 -21.81 15.81 -22.03
N CYS A 709 -21.28 15.28 -20.93
CA CYS A 709 -20.24 14.25 -20.97
C CYS A 709 -20.60 13.05 -20.09
N VAL A 710 -20.25 11.86 -20.56
CA VAL A 710 -20.16 10.62 -19.77
C VAL A 710 -18.69 10.25 -19.70
N LYS A 711 -18.16 10.07 -18.49
CA LYS A 711 -16.80 9.61 -18.25
C LYS A 711 -16.82 8.38 -17.35
N VAL A 712 -15.83 7.52 -17.51
CA VAL A 712 -15.56 6.41 -16.59
C VAL A 712 -14.14 6.56 -16.07
N ALA A 713 -13.95 6.53 -14.75
CA ALA A 713 -12.62 6.52 -14.16
C ALA A 713 -12.33 5.19 -13.48
N GLU A 714 -11.12 4.65 -13.64
CA GLU A 714 -10.62 3.48 -12.93
C GLU A 714 -9.47 3.91 -12.01
N ASP A 715 -9.58 3.56 -10.73
CA ASP A 715 -8.52 3.78 -9.75
C ASP A 715 -7.56 2.59 -9.69
N PHE A 716 -6.27 2.87 -9.57
CA PHE A 716 -5.22 1.86 -9.43
C PHE A 716 -4.09 2.34 -8.52
N VAL A 717 -3.18 1.44 -8.15
CA VAL A 717 -2.00 1.80 -7.35
C VAL A 717 -0.76 1.31 -8.08
N SER A 718 0.08 2.25 -8.54
CA SER A 718 1.33 1.92 -9.23
C SER A 718 2.52 1.79 -8.28
N PRO A 719 3.57 1.02 -8.65
CA PRO A 719 4.83 0.97 -7.91
C PRO A 719 5.48 2.34 -7.68
N GLU A 720 5.36 3.23 -8.66
CA GLU A 720 6.03 4.54 -8.76
C GLU A 720 5.47 5.57 -7.78
N THR A 721 4.15 5.59 -7.58
CA THR A 721 3.46 6.58 -6.74
C THR A 721 3.16 6.08 -5.33
N LEU A 722 3.58 4.87 -5.00
CA LEU A 722 3.23 4.21 -3.74
C LEU A 722 3.72 4.99 -2.50
N PHE A 723 4.87 5.66 -2.60
CA PHE A 723 5.37 6.54 -1.55
C PHE A 723 4.43 7.73 -1.31
N GLN A 724 3.96 8.37 -2.39
CA GLN A 724 3.00 9.47 -2.34
C GLN A 724 1.67 9.00 -1.73
N CYS A 725 1.17 7.81 -2.11
CA CYS A 725 -0.03 7.22 -1.49
C CYS A 725 0.13 7.08 0.03
N LEU A 726 1.29 6.61 0.51
CA LEU A 726 1.57 6.47 1.94
C LEU A 726 1.60 7.81 2.69
N ASP A 727 2.19 8.85 2.07
CA ASP A 727 2.22 10.20 2.64
C ASP A 727 0.82 10.84 2.67
N LEU A 728 0.05 10.74 1.58
CA LEU A 728 -1.32 11.24 1.53
C LEU A 728 -2.18 10.59 2.61
N MET A 729 -2.11 9.27 2.78
CA MET A 729 -2.83 8.57 3.85
C MET A 729 -2.43 9.03 5.26
N ARG A 730 -1.27 9.65 5.47
CA ARG A 730 -0.92 10.29 6.75
C ARG A 730 -1.67 11.61 6.91
N ASP A 731 -1.83 12.37 5.83
CA ASP A 731 -2.50 13.67 5.85
C ASP A 731 -4.02 13.51 5.97
N PHE A 732 -4.62 12.56 5.25
CA PHE A 732 -6.06 12.23 5.34
C PHE A 732 -6.49 11.80 6.75
N ARG A 733 -5.60 11.23 7.57
CA ARG A 733 -5.87 10.91 8.99
C ARG A 733 -6.24 12.12 9.84
N ARG A 734 -5.77 13.31 9.45
CA ARG A 734 -5.96 14.55 10.22
C ARG A 734 -7.25 15.26 9.84
N LEU A 735 -7.95 14.78 8.80
CA LEU A 735 -9.25 15.30 8.42
C LEU A 735 -10.29 14.95 9.49
N THR A 736 -11.40 15.67 9.49
CA THR A 736 -12.48 15.44 10.46
C THR A 736 -13.19 14.13 10.18
N GLY A 737 -13.73 13.51 11.25
CA GLY A 737 -14.38 12.21 11.19
C GLY A 737 -15.60 12.10 10.26
N ASP A 738 -16.20 13.23 9.90
CA ASP A 738 -17.39 13.31 9.04
C ASP A 738 -17.02 13.46 7.55
N HIS A 739 -15.72 13.56 7.23
CA HIS A 739 -15.25 13.70 5.87
C HIS A 739 -15.33 12.36 5.12
N SER A 740 -15.95 12.36 3.93
CA SER A 740 -16.16 11.15 3.11
C SER A 740 -14.88 10.36 2.79
N SER A 741 -13.72 11.03 2.79
CA SER A 741 -12.39 10.46 2.55
C SER A 741 -11.59 10.10 3.81
N HIS A 742 -12.18 10.15 5.01
CA HIS A 742 -11.47 9.96 6.30
C HIS A 742 -10.98 8.51 6.54
N GLU A 743 -11.50 7.52 5.82
CA GLU A 743 -11.17 6.11 6.04
C GLU A 743 -10.09 5.63 5.07
N ASP A 744 -8.92 5.21 5.58
CA ASP A 744 -7.92 4.49 4.77
C ASP A 744 -8.47 3.09 4.44
N LYS A 745 -9.14 3.03 3.28
CA LYS A 745 -9.70 1.80 2.73
C LYS A 745 -8.76 1.05 1.79
N ILE A 746 -7.60 1.60 1.47
CA ILE A 746 -6.76 1.11 0.36
C ILE A 746 -5.72 0.10 0.84
N GLN A 747 -5.26 0.15 2.10
CA GLN A 747 -4.31 -0.84 2.67
C GLN A 747 -2.97 -0.91 1.92
N VAL A 748 -2.43 0.24 1.48
CA VAL A 748 -1.22 0.34 0.64
C VAL A 748 -0.01 -0.39 1.24
N LYS A 749 0.16 -0.39 2.58
CA LYS A 749 1.25 -1.12 3.24
C LYS A 749 1.16 -2.65 3.02
N ASN A 750 -0.05 -3.23 3.03
CA ASN A 750 -0.25 -4.64 2.76
C ASN A 750 0.05 -4.95 1.29
N MET A 751 -0.43 -4.12 0.35
CA MET A 751 -0.12 -4.25 -1.09
C MET A 751 1.39 -4.24 -1.33
N LEU A 752 2.10 -3.28 -0.74
CA LEU A 752 3.56 -3.17 -0.81
C LEU A 752 4.25 -4.43 -0.30
N TYR A 753 3.87 -4.92 0.88
CA TYR A 753 4.44 -6.14 1.45
C TYR A 753 4.27 -7.34 0.51
N HIS A 754 3.05 -7.57 0.02
CA HIS A 754 2.77 -8.72 -0.82
C HIS A 754 3.38 -8.60 -2.23
N ALA A 755 3.54 -7.40 -2.76
CA ALA A 755 4.28 -7.19 -4.01
C ALA A 755 5.78 -7.51 -3.84
N VAL A 756 6.39 -7.10 -2.72
CA VAL A 756 7.76 -7.50 -2.36
C VAL A 756 7.84 -9.01 -2.15
N LYS A 757 6.89 -9.61 -1.43
CA LYS A 757 6.77 -11.07 -1.25
C LYS A 757 6.78 -11.82 -2.58
N CYS A 758 5.90 -11.45 -3.50
CA CYS A 758 5.82 -12.11 -4.80
C CYS A 758 7.10 -11.88 -5.63
N SER A 759 7.76 -10.73 -5.49
CA SER A 759 9.05 -10.45 -6.14
C SER A 759 10.19 -11.30 -5.61
N ILE A 760 10.23 -11.54 -4.29
CA ILE A 760 11.19 -12.46 -3.66
C ILE A 760 10.92 -13.91 -4.11
N TYR A 761 9.66 -14.33 -4.14
CA TYR A 761 9.29 -15.65 -4.64
C TYR A 761 9.68 -15.84 -6.12
N ALA A 762 9.49 -14.83 -6.97
CA ALA A 762 9.91 -14.87 -8.37
C ALA A 762 11.42 -15.06 -8.53
N TYR A 763 12.23 -14.43 -7.67
CA TYR A 763 13.67 -14.68 -7.62
C TYR A 763 13.96 -16.14 -7.30
N TRP A 764 13.35 -16.70 -6.26
CA TRP A 764 13.59 -18.10 -5.89
C TRP A 764 13.16 -19.09 -6.97
N LYS A 765 12.00 -18.87 -7.60
CA LYS A 765 11.53 -19.67 -8.73
C LYS A 765 12.47 -19.60 -9.93
N SER A 766 13.26 -18.53 -10.08
CA SER A 766 14.24 -18.41 -11.16
C SER A 766 15.54 -19.18 -10.91
N LEU A 767 15.77 -19.63 -9.66
CA LEU A 767 16.93 -20.44 -9.27
C LEU A 767 16.64 -21.95 -9.30
N SER A 768 15.37 -22.34 -9.21
CA SER A 768 14.86 -23.72 -9.32
C SER A 768 14.62 -24.11 -10.76
#